data_AF-J7SID7-F1
#
_entry.id   AF-J7SID7-F1
#
_cell.length_a   1.000
_cell.length_b   1.000
_cell.length_c   1.000
_cell.angle_alpha   90.00
_cell.angle_beta   90.00
_cell.angle_gamma   90.00
#
_symmetry.space_group_name_H-M   'P 1'
#
loop_
_entity.id
_entity.type
_entity.pdbx_description
1 polymer ?
#
loop_
_entity_poly.entity_id
_entity_poly.type
_entity_poly.pdbx_seq_one_letter_code
_entity_poly.pdbx_strand_id
1 'polypeptide(L)'
;MNNLFGDSRQRFSIRKFTVGVASVLLSSAVFGVSTANAEQAEEPTGQPATSVLEEASESDGGGQRTNTSSSSQEVTAEPTVQAESTSAISVTAISSEVALQEQTVASSEQTSSSQDKTSETLSEKPVTVSETREASARELAAASNSSSTSSDNFGLKVTNLSRPIPADVKVTKTGTEINVQNPDVEMEFPNGNSKYATSKVIYHNIPFPDDMTINEGDQVIFNLPEQLRFRTRYDINVYNPDNQIVGLAQIDPEKNRVTTTFNNYFQTHPNNKLMSLELDTLYSEEVDEGEHLTLDFEGRIIHVSVGKVQSPPPGQEVISKWGSQDKNDPTLLNWQMRLNYSRRVLNNLRLIDTWSDNQRFVDGSLQLRYIDSADPWIDKGSAMDLIKSFSYDDTHFELKLNQLDRMVYVWYQTRLTKPVEESTNPVNRIKLHADVVSDSYKSTIRLVGGRGDAIGDNLAHFNLELEKELAGRDLKDKEFTFKLVDVTDGANPVDLGETTNDAKGKIVFSNLSLSKPGVYHYRVTEVPGNDEDVVYDKLEANITIQVVRETVDNQVKLVAKVVYPEDVIFNNKLVTPAKAKIAFGKELTKAGVKQDLKADQFQFVLKDRFGKVLETVGNTADGQVAFSELTFNKVGTYNYTVEELAGKDDAIVYDTMKAAVSITVTRDGDALVSTVVNPKDTIFNNKFVTPAKAAIQFSKELTKAGVNQTLTANEFQFVLKDSAGHIVETVGNTADGRVAFSELHFDKAGTYTYTVEEVKGTNEDIIYDGMKATVWITVTRDGDALVSTVANPKDTIFNNYVKEVQPAKAKFELTKVLTGRNLKDGEFSFVLKDDKGNVIQTVTNNAQGNISFENIVYDKPGVYYYTVEEVKGNEADVVYDNMVAKFQVTVTKTVGEKENLLVAAVLLPLDTEFNNSYIPPKPPTPPTPPSVPPTPPVVPPTPPTPPTPPMTPKPAKPVQSSEKSGPQLPETGQANDTALLALGVAAEMAAVMGVAYSHRRRKDV
;
A
#
# COMPACT_ATOMS: atom_id res chain seq x y z
N MET A 1 7.59 43.23 46.93
CA MET A 1 7.09 43.19 48.32
C MET A 1 5.60 42.87 48.30
N ASN A 2 5.10 42.25 49.37
CA ASN A 2 3.69 42.14 49.81
C ASN A 2 2.62 41.61 48.83
N ASN A 3 2.03 40.47 49.22
CA ASN A 3 0.70 40.03 48.81
C ASN A 3 -0.39 40.90 49.48
N LEU A 4 -1.62 40.88 48.94
CA LEU A 4 -2.86 41.05 49.72
C LEU A 4 -4.05 40.38 48.98
N PHE A 5 -5.10 40.01 49.72
CA PHE A 5 -6.24 39.16 49.29
C PHE A 5 -7.57 39.94 49.17
N GLY A 6 -8.53 39.39 48.42
CA GLY A 6 -9.96 39.79 48.40
C GLY A 6 -10.60 39.60 47.01
N ASP A 7 -11.14 38.43 46.63
CA ASP A 7 -12.37 37.73 47.11
C ASP A 7 -13.67 38.24 46.45
N SER A 8 -14.34 37.39 45.64
CA SER A 8 -15.66 36.80 46.01
C SER A 8 -16.49 36.19 44.85
N ARG A 9 -17.22 35.11 45.18
CA ARG A 9 -18.50 34.65 44.60
C ARG A 9 -18.57 34.19 43.12
N GLN A 10 -18.36 32.89 42.91
CA GLN A 10 -19.15 32.14 41.91
C GLN A 10 -20.55 31.77 42.47
N ARG A 11 -21.54 31.53 41.57
CA ARG A 11 -22.85 30.94 41.90
C ARG A 11 -23.21 29.86 40.86
N PHE A 12 -23.67 28.69 41.32
CA PHE A 12 -24.08 27.56 40.48
C PHE A 12 -25.57 27.23 40.67
N SER A 13 -26.33 27.05 39.57
CA SER A 13 -27.66 26.37 39.49
C SER A 13 -28.30 26.53 38.08
N ILE A 14 -29.03 25.58 37.48
CA ILE A 14 -29.35 24.19 37.87
C ILE A 14 -29.90 23.32 36.68
N ARG A 15 -29.48 22.03 36.58
CA ARG A 15 -30.14 20.86 35.91
C ARG A 15 -30.34 20.90 34.37
N LYS A 16 -30.52 19.78 33.63
CA LYS A 16 -30.95 18.37 33.89
C LYS A 16 -29.99 17.36 33.20
N PHE A 17 -29.49 16.28 33.84
CA PHE A 17 -30.09 14.93 34.13
C PHE A 17 -30.30 14.04 32.87
N THR A 18 -29.94 12.73 32.76
CA THR A 18 -29.53 11.61 33.69
C THR A 18 -28.75 10.54 32.85
N VAL A 19 -27.61 9.93 33.23
CA VAL A 19 -27.33 8.73 34.10
C VAL A 19 -28.24 7.50 33.84
N GLY A 20 -27.79 6.22 33.78
CA GLY A 20 -26.48 5.54 34.00
C GLY A 20 -26.46 4.13 33.34
N VAL A 21 -25.90 3.02 33.85
CA VAL A 21 -25.26 2.63 35.13
C VAL A 21 -24.43 1.32 34.92
N ALA A 22 -23.21 1.22 35.49
CA ALA A 22 -22.57 0.02 36.10
C ALA A 22 -21.09 0.35 36.43
N SER A 23 -20.59 0.41 37.67
CA SER A 23 -20.49 -0.58 38.77
C SER A 23 -19.15 -1.35 38.77
N VAL A 24 -18.29 -1.05 39.76
CA VAL A 24 -16.97 -1.67 40.03
C VAL A 24 -16.97 -2.27 41.44
N LEU A 25 -16.41 -3.48 41.63
CA LEU A 25 -15.88 -3.92 42.93
C LEU A 25 -14.69 -4.91 42.80
N LEU A 26 -13.76 -4.71 43.75
CA LEU A 26 -12.61 -5.47 44.30
C LEU A 26 -12.60 -7.02 44.22
N SER A 27 -11.51 -7.78 44.50
CA SER A 27 -10.02 -7.61 44.65
C SER A 27 -9.40 -8.99 45.05
N SER A 28 -8.17 -9.26 45.55
CA SER A 28 -6.94 -8.53 45.98
C SER A 28 -5.74 -9.51 46.13
N ALA A 29 -4.52 -8.97 46.36
CA ALA A 29 -3.33 -9.64 46.95
C ALA A 29 -2.62 -10.74 46.08
N VAL A 30 -1.39 -11.22 46.35
CA VAL A 30 -0.50 -11.20 47.55
C VAL A 30 0.98 -10.91 47.17
N PHE A 31 1.81 -10.53 48.15
CA PHE A 31 3.27 -10.31 48.09
C PHE A 31 4.13 -11.54 47.71
N GLY A 32 5.38 -11.27 47.24
CA GLY A 32 6.53 -12.19 47.31
C GLY A 32 7.86 -11.41 47.24
N VAL A 33 8.82 -11.67 48.15
CA VAL A 33 10.09 -10.92 48.27
C VAL A 33 11.26 -11.85 48.70
N SER A 34 12.33 -11.89 47.89
CA SER A 34 13.69 -12.39 48.23
C SER A 34 14.64 -12.07 47.06
N THR A 35 15.65 -11.19 47.09
CA THR A 35 16.88 -11.01 47.93
C THR A 35 18.11 -11.81 47.45
N ALA A 36 19.28 -11.12 47.43
CA ALA A 36 20.67 -11.64 47.36
C ALA A 36 21.19 -12.17 45.98
N ASN A 37 22.49 -12.09 45.64
CA ASN A 37 23.61 -11.17 45.98
C ASN A 37 24.84 -11.44 45.07
N ALA A 38 25.68 -10.41 44.85
CA ALA A 38 27.11 -10.49 44.44
C ALA A 38 27.42 -11.16 43.07
N GLU A 39 28.64 -11.10 42.48
CA GLU A 39 29.93 -10.52 42.94
C GLU A 39 30.76 -9.95 41.74
N GLN A 40 32.00 -9.51 42.01
CA GLN A 40 32.99 -8.87 41.11
C GLN A 40 33.51 -9.83 39.99
N ALA A 41 34.33 -9.48 38.99
CA ALA A 41 35.25 -8.35 38.74
C ALA A 41 35.51 -8.20 37.21
N GLU A 42 36.39 -7.38 36.59
CA GLU A 42 37.41 -6.38 36.99
C GLU A 42 37.67 -5.43 35.76
N GLU A 43 38.64 -4.50 35.85
CA GLU A 43 39.27 -3.74 34.72
C GLU A 43 40.71 -4.30 34.45
N PRO A 44 41.58 -3.84 33.48
CA PRO A 44 41.81 -2.43 33.07
C PRO A 44 42.26 -2.10 31.61
N THR A 45 42.17 -0.80 31.26
CA THR A 45 43.05 0.05 30.39
C THR A 45 43.80 -0.50 29.15
N GLY A 46 43.73 0.22 28.01
CA GLY A 46 44.68 0.08 26.89
C GLY A 46 44.57 1.04 25.68
N GLN A 47 45.26 2.18 25.71
CA GLN A 47 45.51 3.13 24.59
C GLN A 47 46.90 3.79 24.83
N PRO A 48 47.54 4.55 23.89
CA PRO A 48 47.21 4.89 22.49
C PRO A 48 48.40 4.74 21.49
N ALA A 49 48.24 5.13 20.20
CA ALA A 49 49.25 5.76 19.31
C ALA A 49 48.66 6.15 17.93
N THR A 50 49.34 7.03 17.15
CA THR A 50 48.80 7.68 15.91
C THR A 50 49.81 7.86 14.76
N SER A 51 49.39 7.64 13.49
CA SER A 51 50.06 8.04 12.22
C SER A 51 49.12 7.84 11.00
N VAL A 52 48.78 8.73 10.04
CA VAL A 52 49.13 10.13 9.63
C VAL A 52 50.15 10.28 8.46
N LEU A 53 49.79 11.07 7.42
CA LEU A 53 50.48 11.45 6.12
C LEU A 53 50.42 10.39 4.98
N GLU A 54 49.78 10.64 3.81
CA GLU A 54 50.15 11.37 2.55
C GLU A 54 50.83 10.46 1.49
N GLU A 55 50.78 10.63 0.15
CA GLU A 55 50.29 11.65 -0.82
C GLU A 55 49.82 10.91 -2.15
N ALA A 56 48.88 11.42 -2.99
CA ALA A 56 49.06 12.13 -4.30
C ALA A 56 49.92 11.43 -5.41
N SER A 57 49.70 11.51 -6.74
CA SER A 57 48.61 12.01 -7.64
C SER A 57 48.88 11.64 -9.15
N GLU A 58 48.16 12.23 -10.12
CA GLU A 58 48.36 12.23 -11.62
C GLU A 58 47.92 10.94 -12.39
N SER A 59 47.26 10.90 -13.58
CA SER A 59 47.16 11.68 -14.86
C SER A 59 48.36 11.50 -15.82
N ASP A 60 48.30 11.38 -17.16
CA ASP A 60 47.22 11.16 -18.19
C ASP A 60 47.85 10.33 -19.38
N GLY A 61 47.53 10.32 -20.68
CA GLY A 61 46.54 11.02 -21.54
C GLY A 61 46.73 10.78 -23.06
N GLY A 62 45.77 10.16 -23.75
CA GLY A 62 45.75 9.94 -25.23
C GLY A 62 46.80 8.94 -25.81
N GLY A 63 46.73 8.45 -27.06
CA GLY A 63 45.60 8.39 -28.01
C GLY A 63 45.97 8.53 -29.52
N GLN A 64 46.22 7.44 -30.28
CA GLN A 64 46.33 7.51 -31.76
C GLN A 64 46.00 6.21 -32.54
N ARG A 65 45.72 6.36 -33.86
CA ARG A 65 45.25 5.34 -34.85
C ARG A 65 46.42 4.47 -35.42
N THR A 66 46.28 3.43 -36.29
CA THR A 66 45.27 3.11 -37.34
C THR A 66 45.38 1.66 -37.91
N ASN A 67 44.26 1.12 -38.42
CA ASN A 67 44.09 0.27 -39.63
C ASN A 67 44.61 -1.20 -39.80
N THR A 68 43.66 -2.10 -40.15
CA THR A 68 43.67 -3.15 -41.24
C THR A 68 44.69 -4.32 -41.24
N SER A 69 44.39 -5.53 -41.75
CA SER A 69 43.14 -6.20 -42.20
C SER A 69 43.42 -7.65 -42.64
N SER A 70 42.43 -8.57 -42.59
CA SER A 70 42.17 -9.63 -43.60
C SER A 70 41.00 -10.53 -43.19
N SER A 71 40.45 -11.33 -44.13
CA SER A 71 39.26 -12.17 -43.94
C SER A 71 39.30 -13.46 -44.78
N SER A 72 38.51 -14.47 -44.41
CA SER A 72 37.97 -15.49 -45.33
C SER A 72 36.70 -16.14 -44.74
N GLN A 73 35.87 -16.71 -45.60
CA GLN A 73 34.59 -17.37 -45.29
C GLN A 73 34.68 -18.88 -45.54
N GLU A 74 33.69 -19.65 -45.07
CA GLU A 74 33.12 -20.75 -45.88
C GLU A 74 31.62 -20.96 -45.54
N VAL A 75 30.81 -21.38 -46.54
CA VAL A 75 29.34 -21.49 -46.52
C VAL A 75 28.89 -22.53 -47.55
N THR A 76 27.75 -23.24 -47.37
CA THR A 76 27.07 -23.97 -48.48
C THR A 76 25.54 -24.13 -48.27
N ALA A 77 24.77 -24.27 -49.37
CA ALA A 77 23.29 -24.38 -49.48
C ALA A 77 22.92 -25.32 -50.68
N GLU A 78 21.68 -25.64 -51.10
CA GLU A 78 20.32 -25.14 -50.78
C GLU A 78 19.35 -26.33 -50.48
N PRO A 79 18.32 -26.82 -51.24
CA PRO A 79 17.61 -26.40 -52.47
C PRO A 79 16.08 -26.11 -52.32
N THR A 80 15.46 -25.49 -53.35
CA THR A 80 14.05 -25.04 -53.41
C THR A 80 13.12 -25.86 -54.34
N VAL A 81 11.79 -25.94 -54.06
CA VAL A 81 10.71 -26.38 -54.99
C VAL A 81 9.40 -25.57 -54.80
N GLN A 82 8.56 -25.45 -55.83
CA GLN A 82 7.30 -24.66 -55.93
C GLN A 82 6.00 -25.41 -55.56
N ALA A 83 4.90 -24.66 -55.31
CA ALA A 83 3.50 -25.03 -55.61
C ALA A 83 2.58 -23.78 -55.67
N GLU A 84 1.39 -23.86 -56.28
CA GLU A 84 0.49 -22.71 -56.56
C GLU A 84 -0.97 -22.85 -56.05
N SER A 85 -1.61 -21.69 -55.84
CA SER A 85 -3.04 -21.34 -56.06
C SER A 85 -4.20 -22.12 -55.41
N THR A 86 -5.02 -21.44 -54.58
CA THR A 86 -6.37 -20.93 -54.97
C THR A 86 -7.05 -20.03 -53.89
N SER A 87 -8.08 -19.28 -54.30
CA SER A 87 -8.64 -18.05 -53.67
C SER A 87 -9.73 -18.22 -52.59
N ALA A 88 -9.96 -17.19 -51.73
CA ALA A 88 -11.30 -16.57 -51.50
C ALA A 88 -11.35 -15.30 -50.57
N ILE A 89 -11.40 -14.11 -51.17
CA ILE A 89 -12.23 -12.90 -50.86
C ILE A 89 -12.49 -12.42 -49.40
N SER A 90 -11.73 -11.38 -49.01
CA SER A 90 -12.10 -10.01 -48.51
C SER A 90 -13.39 -9.66 -47.73
N VAL A 91 -13.24 -8.76 -46.72
CA VAL A 91 -13.90 -7.42 -46.50
C VAL A 91 -13.93 -7.05 -44.99
N THR A 92 -13.73 -5.84 -44.45
CA THR A 92 -12.92 -4.62 -44.77
C THR A 92 -12.77 -3.82 -43.45
N ALA A 93 -11.77 -2.93 -43.33
CA ALA A 93 -11.50 -2.04 -42.17
C ALA A 93 -12.48 -0.82 -42.11
N ILE A 94 -12.37 0.24 -41.28
CA ILE A 94 -11.21 0.91 -40.64
C ILE A 94 -11.62 1.67 -39.35
N SER A 95 -10.63 2.00 -38.50
CA SER A 95 -10.75 2.83 -37.30
C SER A 95 -10.62 4.35 -37.57
N SER A 96 -10.81 5.17 -36.54
CA SER A 96 -10.50 6.61 -36.54
C SER A 96 -9.80 7.02 -35.24
N GLU A 97 -8.71 7.79 -35.34
CA GLU A 97 -7.99 8.44 -34.23
C GLU A 97 -7.20 9.65 -34.80
N VAL A 98 -6.53 10.41 -33.91
CA VAL A 98 -5.60 11.56 -34.10
C VAL A 98 -6.13 12.88 -33.53
N ALA A 99 -5.22 13.63 -32.91
CA ALA A 99 -5.42 14.94 -32.30
C ALA A 99 -4.21 15.87 -32.57
N LEU A 100 -4.27 17.08 -32.00
CA LEU A 100 -3.20 18.07 -31.77
C LEU A 100 -2.98 19.23 -32.76
N GLN A 101 -2.63 20.35 -32.10
CA GLN A 101 -1.77 21.48 -32.46
C GLN A 101 -2.32 22.75 -33.14
N GLU A 102 -1.72 23.85 -32.68
CA GLU A 102 -2.00 25.25 -33.00
C GLU A 102 -0.95 25.77 -33.99
N GLN A 103 -1.33 26.67 -34.91
CA GLN A 103 -0.62 27.94 -35.09
C GLN A 103 -1.43 28.97 -35.90
N THR A 104 -0.80 30.10 -36.26
CA THR A 104 -1.42 31.43 -36.38
C THR A 104 -1.40 32.05 -37.79
N VAL A 105 -2.16 33.15 -37.95
CA VAL A 105 -2.08 34.23 -38.97
C VAL A 105 -2.99 34.14 -40.22
N ALA A 106 -4.15 34.81 -40.09
CA ALA A 106 -4.78 35.82 -40.96
C ALA A 106 -4.93 35.68 -42.52
N SER A 107 -6.07 36.24 -42.99
CA SER A 107 -6.39 36.68 -44.37
C SER A 107 -6.67 35.59 -45.42
N SER A 108 -7.60 35.73 -46.38
CA SER A 108 -8.78 36.63 -46.55
C SER A 108 -9.63 36.17 -47.75
N GLU A 109 -10.90 36.63 -47.84
CA GLU A 109 -11.78 36.63 -49.04
C GLU A 109 -12.29 35.25 -49.55
N GLN A 110 -13.61 35.03 -49.62
CA GLN A 110 -14.50 35.09 -50.82
C GLN A 110 -14.23 34.01 -51.89
N THR A 111 -15.21 33.37 -52.55
CA THR A 111 -16.58 33.81 -52.94
C THR A 111 -17.65 32.69 -52.91
N SER A 112 -18.90 33.06 -53.23
CA SER A 112 -20.16 32.31 -53.10
C SER A 112 -20.65 31.48 -54.31
N SER A 113 -21.50 30.48 -54.05
CA SER A 113 -22.53 29.88 -54.93
C SER A 113 -23.48 29.00 -54.09
N SER A 114 -24.67 28.51 -54.50
CA SER A 114 -25.75 29.00 -55.39
C SER A 114 -27.03 28.22 -55.00
N GLN A 115 -28.17 28.83 -54.63
CA GLN A 115 -29.17 29.57 -55.44
C GLN A 115 -30.24 28.68 -56.12
N ASP A 116 -31.42 28.56 -55.46
CA ASP A 116 -32.80 28.59 -56.00
C ASP A 116 -33.76 28.73 -54.77
N LYS A 117 -34.87 29.49 -54.73
CA LYS A 117 -36.11 29.57 -55.55
C LYS A 117 -37.07 28.38 -55.33
N THR A 118 -38.41 28.53 -55.28
CA THR A 118 -39.28 29.68 -55.68
C THR A 118 -40.59 29.76 -54.87
N SER A 119 -41.23 30.93 -54.88
CA SER A 119 -42.69 31.27 -54.90
C SER A 119 -43.75 30.15 -54.77
N GLU A 120 -44.97 30.33 -54.26
CA GLU A 120 -45.74 31.40 -53.55
C GLU A 120 -47.11 30.75 -53.15
N THR A 121 -48.22 31.33 -52.67
CA THR A 121 -48.88 32.67 -52.48
C THR A 121 -49.73 32.53 -51.17
N LEU A 122 -50.67 33.33 -50.62
CA LEU A 122 -51.35 34.67 -50.66
C LEU A 122 -52.18 34.70 -49.31
N SER A 123 -52.85 35.71 -48.73
CA SER A 123 -53.19 37.15 -48.89
C SER A 123 -53.65 37.65 -47.48
N GLU A 124 -54.24 38.81 -47.15
CA GLU A 124 -54.65 40.04 -47.87
C GLU A 124 -54.10 41.32 -47.17
N LYS A 125 -54.96 42.10 -46.49
CA LYS A 125 -54.80 43.50 -46.01
C LYS A 125 -56.08 43.93 -45.22
N PRO A 126 -56.33 45.17 -44.72
CA PRO A 126 -55.74 46.51 -44.98
C PRO A 126 -54.52 46.86 -44.11
N VAL A 127 -54.08 48.14 -44.13
CA VAL A 127 -52.75 48.54 -43.61
C VAL A 127 -52.66 50.06 -43.26
N THR A 128 -52.09 50.42 -42.10
CA THR A 128 -51.56 51.77 -41.71
C THR A 128 -50.32 51.52 -40.84
N VAL A 129 -49.04 51.73 -41.21
CA VAL A 129 -48.28 52.63 -42.11
C VAL A 129 -47.65 53.83 -41.39
N SER A 130 -46.31 53.78 -41.28
CA SER A 130 -45.29 54.86 -41.43
C SER A 130 -43.98 54.30 -40.82
N GLU A 131 -42.95 53.87 -41.57
CA GLU A 131 -42.05 54.57 -42.52
C GLU A 131 -40.77 55.15 -41.89
N THR A 132 -39.70 55.25 -42.70
CA THR A 132 -38.31 55.44 -42.25
C THR A 132 -37.57 56.41 -43.18
N ARG A 133 -36.97 57.51 -42.68
CA ARG A 133 -35.83 58.16 -43.35
C ARG A 133 -35.04 59.19 -42.53
N GLU A 134 -33.74 59.22 -42.86
CA GLU A 134 -32.71 60.29 -42.88
C GLU A 134 -32.82 61.62 -42.09
N ALA A 135 -31.61 62.07 -41.71
CA ALA A 135 -31.26 63.21 -40.87
C ALA A 135 -31.55 64.62 -41.41
N SER A 136 -31.71 65.57 -40.47
CA SER A 136 -31.18 66.96 -40.54
C SER A 136 -31.22 67.62 -39.14
N ALA A 137 -30.62 68.81 -39.00
CA ALA A 137 -30.41 69.50 -37.72
C ALA A 137 -31.08 70.89 -37.64
N ARG A 138 -30.97 71.54 -36.46
CA ARG A 138 -31.43 72.91 -36.09
C ARG A 138 -32.94 73.10 -35.83
N GLU A 139 -33.42 74.09 -35.08
CA GLU A 139 -32.91 74.96 -33.98
C GLU A 139 -34.11 75.86 -33.51
N LEU A 140 -33.94 76.67 -32.46
CA LEU A 140 -34.85 77.77 -32.00
C LEU A 140 -36.17 77.36 -31.30
N ALA A 141 -36.74 78.13 -30.37
CA ALA A 141 -36.20 79.17 -29.46
C ALA A 141 -37.24 79.58 -28.38
N ALA A 142 -36.75 80.10 -27.24
CA ALA A 142 -37.36 81.11 -26.35
C ALA A 142 -38.73 80.82 -25.65
N ALA A 143 -39.05 81.43 -24.50
CA ALA A 143 -38.24 82.01 -23.40
C ALA A 143 -39.16 82.36 -22.21
N SER A 144 -38.62 82.38 -20.99
CA SER A 144 -39.04 83.33 -19.93
C SER A 144 -38.01 83.39 -18.80
N ASN A 145 -37.89 84.53 -18.13
CA ASN A 145 -36.83 84.82 -17.16
C ASN A 145 -37.18 84.39 -15.73
N SER A 146 -36.17 83.94 -14.98
CA SER A 146 -35.85 84.56 -13.69
C SER A 146 -34.33 84.44 -13.44
N SER A 147 -33.78 85.31 -12.60
CA SER A 147 -32.33 85.59 -12.54
C SER A 147 -31.72 85.34 -11.17
N SER A 148 -30.57 84.67 -11.13
CA SER A 148 -29.61 84.75 -10.02
C SER A 148 -28.18 84.60 -10.55
N THR A 149 -27.38 85.65 -10.42
CA THR A 149 -25.99 85.72 -10.89
C THR A 149 -24.99 85.39 -9.78
N SER A 150 -24.16 84.36 -9.95
CA SER A 150 -22.86 84.25 -9.25
C SER A 150 -21.94 83.17 -9.84
N SER A 151 -20.71 83.57 -10.17
CA SER A 151 -19.48 82.76 -10.12
C SER A 151 -19.50 81.33 -10.72
N ASP A 152 -19.36 81.23 -12.05
CA ASP A 152 -18.57 80.16 -12.66
C ASP A 152 -17.07 80.52 -12.53
N ASN A 153 -16.47 80.23 -11.37
CA ASN A 153 -15.02 80.23 -11.15
C ASN A 153 -14.64 78.84 -10.59
N PHE A 154 -13.66 78.17 -11.20
CA PHE A 154 -13.09 76.88 -10.78
C PHE A 154 -14.11 75.74 -10.54
N GLY A 155 -14.54 75.10 -11.64
CA GLY A 155 -15.25 73.82 -11.57
C GLY A 155 -14.36 72.71 -10.99
N LEU A 156 -14.72 72.21 -9.80
CA LEU A 156 -14.01 71.14 -9.09
C LEU A 156 -14.00 69.83 -9.90
N LYS A 157 -12.86 69.54 -10.53
CA LYS A 157 -12.50 68.20 -11.03
C LYS A 157 -11.26 67.72 -10.28
N VAL A 158 -11.42 66.75 -9.36
CA VAL A 158 -10.29 66.11 -8.67
C VAL A 158 -9.22 65.72 -9.70
N THR A 159 -7.96 66.12 -9.45
CA THR A 159 -6.84 65.82 -10.34
C THR A 159 -6.67 64.30 -10.46
N ASN A 160 -6.39 63.82 -11.67
CA ASN A 160 -6.62 62.42 -11.99
C ASN A 160 -5.54 61.51 -11.37
N LEU A 161 -5.91 60.81 -10.28
CA LEU A 161 -5.03 59.91 -9.51
C LEU A 161 -4.49 58.70 -10.30
N SER A 162 -4.87 58.55 -11.57
CA SER A 162 -4.34 57.51 -12.47
C SER A 162 -3.00 57.86 -13.13
N ARG A 163 -2.42 59.05 -12.90
CA ARG A 163 -1.10 59.42 -13.44
C ARG A 163 0.02 58.84 -12.54
N PRO A 164 0.86 57.92 -13.05
CA PRO A 164 1.90 57.27 -12.25
C PRO A 164 3.01 58.26 -11.88
N ILE A 165 3.49 58.17 -10.65
CA ILE A 165 4.55 59.01 -10.10
C ILE A 165 5.90 58.58 -10.72
N PRO A 166 6.72 59.49 -11.29
CA PRO A 166 8.04 59.14 -11.79
C PRO A 166 9.00 58.70 -10.68
N ALA A 167 9.75 57.62 -10.91
CA ALA A 167 10.64 57.01 -9.92
C ALA A 167 11.91 57.83 -9.59
N ASP A 168 12.15 58.91 -10.33
CA ASP A 168 13.28 59.83 -10.19
C ASP A 168 12.96 61.10 -9.37
N VAL A 169 11.68 61.32 -9.00
CA VAL A 169 11.28 62.40 -8.08
C VAL A 169 11.92 62.17 -6.71
N LYS A 170 12.55 63.21 -6.14
CA LYS A 170 13.12 63.17 -4.79
C LYS A 170 12.59 64.32 -3.96
N VAL A 171 12.08 64.00 -2.78
CA VAL A 171 11.60 65.00 -1.82
C VAL A 171 12.40 64.89 -0.53
N THR A 172 12.90 66.02 -0.04
CA THR A 172 13.77 66.11 1.14
C THR A 172 13.31 67.26 2.03
N LYS A 173 13.54 67.15 3.34
CA LYS A 173 13.12 68.16 4.32
C LYS A 173 14.31 68.63 5.15
N THR A 174 14.49 69.95 5.25
CA THR A 174 15.53 70.60 6.05
C THR A 174 14.89 71.66 6.93
N GLY A 175 14.84 71.42 8.25
CA GLY A 175 14.07 72.27 9.16
C GLY A 175 12.58 72.23 8.81
N THR A 176 12.01 73.38 8.46
CA THR A 176 10.62 73.52 7.98
C THR A 176 10.50 73.49 6.45
N GLU A 177 11.60 73.56 5.69
CA GLU A 177 11.57 73.63 4.23
C GLU A 177 11.61 72.24 3.59
N ILE A 178 10.66 71.98 2.69
CA ILE A 178 10.55 70.78 1.87
C ILE A 178 10.96 71.13 0.44
N ASN A 179 11.99 70.44 -0.06
CA ASN A 179 12.60 70.67 -1.36
C ASN A 179 12.34 69.46 -2.28
N VAL A 180 11.97 69.72 -3.53
CA VAL A 180 11.56 68.72 -4.53
C VAL A 180 12.51 68.79 -5.73
N GLN A 181 13.10 67.66 -6.11
CA GLN A 181 13.93 67.50 -7.30
C GLN A 181 13.25 66.55 -8.29
N ASN A 182 13.47 66.79 -9.59
CA ASN A 182 12.82 66.09 -10.71
C ASN A 182 11.28 65.98 -10.60
N PRO A 183 10.53 67.03 -10.20
CA PRO A 183 9.07 66.95 -10.07
C PRO A 183 8.39 66.49 -11.37
N ASP A 184 7.24 65.82 -11.27
CA ASP A 184 6.40 65.56 -12.45
C ASP A 184 5.64 66.84 -12.83
N VAL A 185 6.31 67.70 -13.60
CA VAL A 185 5.77 68.97 -14.08
C VAL A 185 5.45 68.91 -15.57
N GLU A 186 4.34 69.55 -15.94
CA GLU A 186 3.85 69.73 -17.30
C GLU A 186 3.57 71.22 -17.57
N MET A 187 3.61 71.63 -18.85
CA MET A 187 3.34 73.01 -19.26
C MET A 187 2.27 73.07 -20.35
N GLU A 188 1.13 73.68 -20.05
CA GLU A 188 0.01 73.84 -20.98
C GLU A 188 -0.04 75.23 -21.62
N PHE A 189 -0.60 75.30 -22.84
CA PHE A 189 -0.76 76.53 -23.62
C PHE A 189 -2.23 76.77 -24.00
N PRO A 190 -3.16 76.95 -23.04
CA PRO A 190 -4.61 76.98 -23.29
C PRO A 190 -5.06 78.16 -24.17
N ASN A 191 -4.24 79.20 -24.29
CA ASN A 191 -4.48 80.39 -25.12
C ASN A 191 -3.45 80.52 -26.27
N GLY A 192 -2.77 79.42 -26.63
CA GLY A 192 -1.60 79.44 -27.52
C GLY A 192 -0.28 79.72 -26.77
N ASN A 193 0.84 79.62 -27.48
CA ASN A 193 2.19 79.58 -26.93
C ASN A 193 3.05 80.83 -27.22
N SER A 194 2.46 81.98 -27.55
CA SER A 194 3.22 83.21 -27.83
C SER A 194 3.71 83.91 -26.57
N LYS A 195 4.71 84.81 -26.71
CA LYS A 195 5.35 85.55 -25.60
C LYS A 195 4.35 86.26 -24.65
N TYR A 196 3.18 86.67 -25.17
CA TYR A 196 2.14 87.39 -24.41
C TYR A 196 0.96 86.51 -23.97
N ALA A 197 0.91 85.23 -24.35
CA ALA A 197 -0.15 84.30 -23.98
C ALA A 197 0.14 83.65 -22.61
N THR A 198 -0.89 83.56 -21.77
CA THR A 198 -0.81 82.86 -20.47
C THR A 198 -0.62 81.36 -20.69
N SER A 199 0.49 80.84 -20.20
CA SER A 199 0.74 79.40 -20.07
C SER A 199 0.30 78.92 -18.69
N LYS A 200 0.26 77.59 -18.50
CA LYS A 200 0.13 76.97 -17.19
C LYS A 200 1.37 76.14 -16.89
N VAL A 201 1.80 76.12 -15.64
CA VAL A 201 2.72 75.11 -15.10
C VAL A 201 1.92 74.26 -14.13
N ILE A 202 1.98 72.93 -14.29
CA ILE A 202 1.20 71.98 -13.48
C ILE A 202 2.16 70.96 -12.86
N TYR A 203 2.30 71.00 -11.55
CA TYR A 203 2.97 69.98 -10.75
C TYR A 203 1.97 68.89 -10.39
N HIS A 204 2.24 67.65 -10.79
CA HIS A 204 1.37 66.50 -10.57
C HIS A 204 1.90 65.60 -9.45
N ASN A 205 1.01 65.17 -8.55
CA ASN A 205 1.19 64.02 -7.66
C ASN A 205 2.57 63.97 -6.95
N ILE A 206 3.04 65.10 -6.44
CA ILE A 206 4.32 65.25 -5.74
C ILE A 206 4.28 64.42 -4.44
N PRO A 207 5.11 63.37 -4.29
CA PRO A 207 5.04 62.44 -3.16
C PRO A 207 5.85 62.92 -1.95
N PHE A 208 5.24 62.93 -0.77
CA PHE A 208 5.96 63.09 0.48
C PHE A 208 6.11 61.72 1.17
N PRO A 209 7.35 61.20 1.35
CA PRO A 209 7.59 59.88 1.96
C PRO A 209 6.86 59.67 3.28
N ASP A 210 6.40 58.45 3.57
CA ASP A 210 5.54 58.18 4.75
C ASP A 210 6.26 58.34 6.08
N ASP A 211 7.58 58.13 6.11
CA ASP A 211 8.46 58.47 7.23
C ASP A 211 8.73 59.99 7.37
N MET A 212 8.51 60.78 6.31
CA MET A 212 8.62 62.24 6.36
C MET A 212 7.42 62.84 7.08
N THR A 213 7.61 63.17 8.36
CA THR A 213 6.63 63.92 9.17
C THR A 213 6.47 65.34 8.64
N ILE A 214 5.23 65.72 8.29
CA ILE A 214 4.84 67.08 7.94
C ILE A 214 3.96 67.65 9.06
N ASN A 215 4.40 68.77 9.60
CA ASN A 215 3.81 69.54 10.68
C ASN A 215 3.11 70.80 10.14
N GLU A 216 2.35 71.44 11.01
CA GLU A 216 1.80 72.77 10.76
C GLU A 216 2.93 73.80 10.68
N GLY A 217 2.94 74.62 9.63
CA GLY A 217 3.98 75.61 9.35
C GLY A 217 5.15 75.11 8.48
N ASP A 218 5.20 73.82 8.12
CA ASP A 218 6.16 73.34 7.11
C ASP A 218 5.80 73.88 5.72
N GLN A 219 6.83 74.10 4.89
CA GLN A 219 6.70 74.79 3.59
C GLN A 219 7.33 73.98 2.45
N VAL A 220 6.57 73.68 1.39
CA VAL A 220 7.14 73.19 0.13
C VAL A 220 7.37 74.35 -0.84
N ILE A 221 8.57 74.40 -1.44
CA ILE A 221 9.03 75.50 -2.28
C ILE A 221 9.23 75.02 -3.72
N PHE A 222 8.74 75.81 -4.68
CA PHE A 222 9.02 75.64 -6.11
C PHE A 222 9.56 76.95 -6.69
N ASN A 223 10.69 76.91 -7.39
CA ASN A 223 11.19 78.02 -8.20
C ASN A 223 10.72 77.82 -9.65
N LEU A 224 10.46 78.90 -10.38
CA LEU A 224 10.27 78.84 -11.84
C LEU A 224 11.60 79.07 -12.57
N PRO A 225 11.80 78.43 -13.75
CA PRO A 225 12.89 78.76 -14.67
C PRO A 225 12.89 80.25 -15.03
N GLU A 226 14.07 80.85 -15.22
CA GLU A 226 14.24 82.29 -15.56
C GLU A 226 13.55 82.71 -16.86
N GLN A 227 13.30 81.77 -17.78
CA GLN A 227 12.61 82.00 -19.05
C GLN A 227 11.09 82.10 -18.86
N LEU A 228 10.57 81.75 -17.68
CA LEU A 228 9.19 81.93 -17.25
C LEU A 228 9.09 82.97 -16.13
N ARG A 229 7.90 83.55 -15.97
CA ARG A 229 7.57 84.46 -14.87
C ARG A 229 6.10 84.42 -14.48
N PHE A 230 5.82 84.79 -13.24
CA PHE A 230 4.47 85.15 -12.82
C PHE A 230 4.08 86.55 -13.34
N ARG A 231 2.79 86.76 -13.61
CA ARG A 231 2.29 88.06 -14.08
C ARG A 231 2.35 89.14 -13.00
N THR A 232 2.04 88.74 -11.77
CA THR A 232 1.78 89.57 -10.58
C THR A 232 1.71 88.63 -9.37
N ARG A 233 1.55 89.17 -8.16
CA ARG A 233 1.42 88.37 -6.92
C ARG A 233 -0.02 87.84 -6.75
N TYR A 234 -0.17 86.61 -6.28
CA TYR A 234 -1.46 86.00 -5.92
C TYR A 234 -1.26 84.83 -4.94
N ASP A 235 -2.35 84.39 -4.30
CA ASP A 235 -2.36 83.23 -3.41
C ASP A 235 -3.33 82.16 -3.93
N ILE A 236 -3.10 80.89 -3.57
CA ILE A 236 -3.94 79.73 -3.91
C ILE A 236 -4.14 78.88 -2.65
N ASN A 237 -5.40 78.58 -2.30
CA ASN A 237 -5.71 77.57 -1.29
C ASN A 237 -5.44 76.15 -1.84
N VAL A 238 -4.76 75.33 -1.05
CA VAL A 238 -4.60 73.89 -1.30
C VAL A 238 -5.70 73.14 -0.55
N TYR A 239 -6.46 72.30 -1.25
CA TYR A 239 -7.62 71.59 -0.68
C TYR A 239 -7.40 70.07 -0.57
N ASN A 240 -8.02 69.44 0.42
CA ASN A 240 -8.19 67.99 0.48
C ASN A 240 -9.47 67.51 -0.25
N PRO A 241 -9.71 66.19 -0.39
CA PRO A 241 -10.88 65.66 -1.10
C PRO A 241 -12.23 66.03 -0.45
N ASP A 242 -12.22 66.34 0.85
CA ASP A 242 -13.37 66.86 1.60
C ASP A 242 -13.57 68.39 1.43
N ASN A 243 -12.83 69.01 0.49
CA ASN A 243 -12.82 70.45 0.18
C ASN A 243 -12.46 71.34 1.40
N GLN A 244 -11.64 70.84 2.31
CA GLN A 244 -11.07 71.60 3.41
C GLN A 244 -9.69 72.15 3.02
N ILE A 245 -9.34 73.36 3.49
CA ILE A 245 -8.01 73.95 3.25
C ILE A 245 -6.98 73.17 4.08
N VAL A 246 -5.91 72.71 3.44
CA VAL A 246 -4.77 72.00 4.05
C VAL A 246 -3.43 72.73 3.89
N GLY A 247 -3.40 73.76 3.04
CA GLY A 247 -2.27 74.68 2.93
C GLY A 247 -2.59 75.93 2.11
N LEU A 248 -1.67 76.88 2.12
CA LEU A 248 -1.74 78.14 1.35
C LEU A 248 -0.46 78.27 0.50
N ALA A 249 -0.62 78.28 -0.82
CA ALA A 249 0.45 78.48 -1.79
C ALA A 249 0.51 79.95 -2.21
N GLN A 250 1.63 80.61 -1.90
CA GLN A 250 1.83 82.05 -2.12
C GLN A 250 2.81 82.29 -3.26
N ILE A 251 2.41 83.11 -4.25
CA ILE A 251 3.18 83.34 -5.48
C ILE A 251 3.92 84.68 -5.38
N ASP A 252 5.25 84.60 -5.40
CA ASP A 252 6.19 85.73 -5.35
C ASP A 252 6.78 86.00 -6.74
N PRO A 253 6.31 87.05 -7.46
CA PRO A 253 6.83 87.42 -8.78
C PRO A 253 8.21 88.10 -8.72
N GLU A 254 8.65 88.58 -7.55
CA GLU A 254 9.95 89.25 -7.39
C GLU A 254 11.08 88.22 -7.19
N LYS A 255 10.77 87.06 -6.60
CA LYS A 255 11.68 85.90 -6.46
C LYS A 255 11.43 84.77 -7.48
N ASN A 256 10.44 84.92 -8.36
CA ASN A 256 9.97 83.90 -9.30
C ASN A 256 9.65 82.55 -8.63
N ARG A 257 9.01 82.60 -7.44
CA ARG A 257 8.89 81.46 -6.51
C ARG A 257 7.45 81.26 -6.04
N VAL A 258 7.08 80.01 -5.78
CA VAL A 258 5.89 79.66 -4.99
C VAL A 258 6.32 79.01 -3.68
N THR A 259 5.68 79.42 -2.58
CA THR A 259 5.90 78.82 -1.24
C THR A 259 4.56 78.35 -0.69
N THR A 260 4.42 77.05 -0.44
CA THR A 260 3.18 76.46 0.07
C THR A 260 3.33 76.03 1.52
N THR A 261 2.63 76.72 2.43
CA THR A 261 2.66 76.41 3.87
C THR A 261 1.50 75.50 4.24
N PHE A 262 1.77 74.37 4.91
CA PHE A 262 0.76 73.41 5.34
C PHE A 262 0.21 73.68 6.74
N ASN A 263 -1.02 73.23 7.01
CA ASN A 263 -1.58 73.14 8.36
C ASN A 263 -1.37 71.73 8.96
N ASN A 264 -2.08 71.42 10.04
CA ASN A 264 -1.94 70.15 10.76
C ASN A 264 -2.52 68.90 10.05
N TYR A 265 -3.09 69.01 8.84
CA TYR A 265 -3.74 67.91 8.12
C TYR A 265 -2.88 66.63 8.07
N PHE A 266 -1.62 66.73 7.62
CA PHE A 266 -0.71 65.58 7.50
C PHE A 266 -0.30 64.95 8.84
N GLN A 267 -0.45 65.64 9.98
CA GLN A 267 -0.25 65.02 11.30
C GLN A 267 -1.37 64.03 11.64
N THR A 268 -2.55 64.18 11.01
CA THR A 268 -3.70 63.28 11.15
C THR A 268 -3.90 62.35 9.96
N HIS A 269 -3.17 62.57 8.87
CA HIS A 269 -3.18 61.78 7.63
C HIS A 269 -1.73 61.55 7.15
N PRO A 270 -0.93 60.76 7.90
CA PRO A 270 0.52 60.73 7.71
C PRO A 270 1.01 59.83 6.57
N ASN A 271 0.16 59.00 5.97
CA ASN A 271 0.55 58.02 4.94
C ASN A 271 0.07 58.44 3.54
N ASN A 272 0.60 57.84 2.47
CA ASN A 272 0.23 58.10 1.07
C ASN A 272 0.15 59.59 0.71
N LYS A 273 1.05 60.42 1.27
CA LYS A 273 0.96 61.88 1.22
C LYS A 273 1.34 62.42 -0.16
N LEU A 274 0.44 63.18 -0.79
CA LEU A 274 0.62 63.72 -2.15
C LEU A 274 0.12 65.18 -2.25
N MET A 275 0.72 65.97 -3.15
CA MET A 275 0.24 67.30 -3.53
C MET A 275 0.33 67.54 -5.04
N SER A 276 -0.65 68.25 -5.60
CA SER A 276 -0.63 68.79 -6.97
C SER A 276 -0.84 70.31 -6.94
N LEU A 277 -0.24 71.03 -7.90
CA LEU A 277 -0.30 72.50 -7.97
C LEU A 277 -0.31 73.01 -9.42
N GLU A 278 -1.39 73.68 -9.81
CA GLU A 278 -1.58 74.37 -11.09
C GLU A 278 -1.32 75.87 -10.92
N LEU A 279 -0.53 76.49 -11.81
CA LEU A 279 -0.12 77.89 -11.77
C LEU A 279 -0.29 78.56 -13.14
N ASP A 280 -0.91 79.74 -13.23
CA ASP A 280 -0.87 80.58 -14.44
C ASP A 280 0.46 81.37 -14.52
N THR A 281 1.14 81.28 -15.67
CA THR A 281 2.49 81.81 -15.93
C THR A 281 2.59 82.50 -17.30
N LEU A 282 3.72 83.19 -17.55
CA LEU A 282 4.08 83.85 -18.80
C LEU A 282 5.55 83.59 -19.14
N TYR A 283 5.95 83.82 -20.39
CA TYR A 283 7.37 83.93 -20.73
C TYR A 283 8.00 85.21 -20.15
N SER A 284 9.32 85.18 -19.93
CA SER A 284 10.09 86.33 -19.46
C SER A 284 10.03 87.50 -20.45
N GLU A 285 10.49 88.69 -20.02
CA GLU A 285 10.53 89.86 -20.90
C GLU A 285 11.70 89.78 -21.92
N GLU A 286 12.65 88.86 -21.71
CA GLU A 286 13.91 88.73 -22.45
C GLU A 286 13.87 87.64 -23.54
N VAL A 287 13.05 86.60 -23.37
CA VAL A 287 12.78 85.51 -24.35
C VAL A 287 12.31 86.04 -25.71
N ASP A 288 12.80 85.53 -26.84
CA ASP A 288 12.43 86.04 -28.17
C ASP A 288 11.33 85.24 -28.90
N GLU A 289 10.63 85.89 -29.85
CA GLU A 289 9.52 85.27 -30.59
C GLU A 289 10.01 84.26 -31.66
N GLY A 290 9.60 83.00 -31.51
CA GLY A 290 10.08 81.88 -32.33
C GLY A 290 11.28 81.13 -31.76
N GLU A 291 11.69 81.44 -30.53
CA GLU A 291 12.75 80.74 -29.83
C GLU A 291 12.34 79.31 -29.41
N HIS A 292 13.33 78.42 -29.30
CA HIS A 292 13.17 77.08 -28.72
C HIS A 292 13.86 77.05 -27.35
N LEU A 293 13.06 76.98 -26.29
CA LEU A 293 13.52 77.07 -24.92
C LEU A 293 13.71 75.68 -24.30
N THR A 294 14.68 75.60 -23.39
CA THR A 294 14.88 74.46 -22.49
C THR A 294 14.67 74.97 -21.07
N LEU A 295 13.63 74.48 -20.42
CA LEU A 295 13.18 74.90 -19.10
C LEU A 295 13.60 73.84 -18.08
N ASP A 296 14.35 74.22 -17.05
CA ASP A 296 14.79 73.32 -15.98
C ASP A 296 14.01 73.59 -14.69
N PHE A 297 13.13 72.66 -14.34
CA PHE A 297 12.36 72.68 -13.10
C PHE A 297 13.04 71.76 -12.07
N GLU A 298 14.09 72.25 -11.42
CA GLU A 298 14.84 71.53 -10.36
C GLU A 298 15.30 70.12 -10.79
N GLY A 299 15.82 69.99 -12.01
CA GLY A 299 16.26 68.76 -12.66
C GLY A 299 15.29 68.21 -13.72
N ARG A 300 14.01 68.60 -13.69
CA ARG A 300 13.03 68.18 -14.71
C ARG A 300 13.08 69.11 -15.92
N ILE A 301 13.66 68.62 -17.01
CA ILE A 301 13.75 69.36 -18.28
C ILE A 301 12.44 69.28 -19.08
N ILE A 302 11.91 70.44 -19.49
CA ILE A 302 10.85 70.57 -20.50
C ILE A 302 11.37 71.41 -21.68
N HIS A 303 11.15 70.94 -22.91
CA HIS A 303 11.41 71.74 -24.11
C HIS A 303 10.12 72.37 -24.65
N VAL A 304 10.12 73.68 -24.91
CA VAL A 304 8.98 74.40 -25.48
C VAL A 304 9.41 75.32 -26.63
N SER A 305 8.46 75.75 -27.45
CA SER A 305 8.70 76.76 -28.48
C SER A 305 7.82 77.98 -28.25
N VAL A 306 8.37 79.16 -28.51
CA VAL A 306 7.67 80.45 -28.36
C VAL A 306 6.95 80.76 -29.67
N GLY A 307 5.62 80.82 -29.64
CA GLY A 307 4.80 81.15 -30.79
C GLY A 307 5.03 82.59 -31.27
N LYS A 308 5.21 82.77 -32.58
CA LYS A 308 5.29 84.10 -33.21
C LYS A 308 3.92 84.76 -33.30
N VAL A 309 3.85 86.05 -33.01
CA VAL A 309 2.67 86.88 -33.22
C VAL A 309 2.64 87.39 -34.65
N GLN A 310 1.43 87.68 -35.17
CA GLN A 310 1.28 88.28 -36.49
C GLN A 310 1.74 89.74 -36.48
N SER A 311 2.96 89.99 -36.97
CA SER A 311 3.50 91.33 -37.22
C SER A 311 3.92 91.50 -38.70
N PRO A 312 3.74 92.69 -39.32
CA PRO A 312 3.01 93.85 -38.80
C PRO A 312 1.50 93.57 -38.64
N PRO A 313 0.79 94.33 -37.78
CA PRO A 313 -0.66 94.30 -37.71
C PRO A 313 -1.33 94.52 -39.08
N PRO A 314 -2.57 94.03 -39.31
CA PRO A 314 -3.26 94.19 -40.57
C PRO A 314 -3.39 95.67 -40.97
N GLY A 315 -2.83 96.05 -42.12
CA GLY A 315 -2.75 97.45 -42.58
C GLY A 315 -4.09 98.17 -42.85
N GLN A 316 -5.23 97.50 -42.64
CA GLN A 316 -6.57 98.09 -42.67
C GLN A 316 -7.16 98.38 -41.28
N GLU A 317 -6.51 97.95 -40.19
CA GLU A 317 -6.95 98.13 -38.80
C GLU A 317 -7.28 99.60 -38.49
N VAL A 318 -8.44 99.82 -37.85
CA VAL A 318 -8.90 101.13 -37.37
C VAL A 318 -8.92 101.17 -35.84
N ILE A 319 -9.17 100.03 -35.19
CA ILE A 319 -8.98 99.88 -33.75
C ILE A 319 -8.53 98.46 -33.38
N SER A 320 -7.63 98.36 -32.41
CA SER A 320 -7.32 97.14 -31.68
C SER A 320 -7.22 97.45 -30.18
N LYS A 321 -7.67 96.53 -29.33
CA LYS A 321 -7.73 96.72 -27.86
C LYS A 321 -7.31 95.46 -27.12
N TRP A 322 -6.40 95.61 -26.17
CA TRP A 322 -5.97 94.55 -25.26
C TRP A 322 -5.90 95.07 -23.82
N GLY A 323 -5.69 94.16 -22.88
CA GLY A 323 -5.54 94.51 -21.47
C GLY A 323 -4.70 93.45 -20.75
N SER A 324 -4.23 93.77 -19.55
CA SER A 324 -3.51 92.84 -18.68
C SER A 324 -3.52 93.31 -17.22
N GLN A 325 -3.46 92.38 -16.25
CA GLN A 325 -3.25 92.74 -14.84
C GLN A 325 -1.94 93.52 -14.64
N ASP A 326 -1.91 94.43 -13.68
CA ASP A 326 -0.67 95.09 -13.29
C ASP A 326 0.27 94.15 -12.54
N LYS A 327 1.59 94.33 -12.77
CA LYS A 327 2.63 93.48 -12.20
C LYS A 327 2.86 93.68 -10.70
N ASN A 328 2.48 94.83 -10.15
CA ASN A 328 2.69 95.20 -8.76
C ASN A 328 1.40 95.12 -7.93
N ASP A 329 0.24 95.39 -8.55
CA ASP A 329 -1.08 95.38 -7.93
C ASP A 329 -2.03 94.45 -8.72
N PRO A 330 -2.32 93.24 -8.22
CA PRO A 330 -3.09 92.25 -8.98
C PRO A 330 -4.58 92.64 -9.14
N THR A 331 -5.03 93.68 -8.43
CA THR A 331 -6.38 94.25 -8.59
C THR A 331 -6.45 95.38 -9.63
N LEU A 332 -5.30 95.89 -10.10
CA LEU A 332 -5.24 96.84 -11.22
C LEU A 332 -5.19 96.12 -12.57
N LEU A 333 -5.89 96.70 -13.54
CA LEU A 333 -6.02 96.22 -14.91
C LEU A 333 -5.57 97.33 -15.84
N ASN A 334 -4.43 97.13 -16.50
CA ASN A 334 -3.88 98.03 -17.50
C ASN A 334 -4.58 97.75 -18.84
N TRP A 335 -5.35 98.71 -19.36
CA TRP A 335 -5.99 98.63 -20.67
C TRP A 335 -5.23 99.42 -21.72
N GLN A 336 -5.14 98.85 -22.92
CA GLN A 336 -4.46 99.41 -24.07
C GLN A 336 -5.40 99.42 -25.28
N MET A 337 -5.31 100.47 -26.11
CA MET A 337 -5.83 100.42 -27.47
C MET A 337 -4.94 101.18 -28.45
N ARG A 338 -4.89 100.68 -29.67
CA ARG A 338 -4.26 101.31 -30.83
C ARG A 338 -5.35 101.78 -31.78
N LEU A 339 -5.30 103.05 -32.15
CA LEU A 339 -6.25 103.71 -33.02
C LEU A 339 -5.61 104.03 -34.37
N ASN A 340 -6.40 103.86 -35.43
CA ASN A 340 -6.11 104.32 -36.79
C ASN A 340 -4.77 103.82 -37.37
N TYR A 341 -4.44 102.53 -37.16
CA TYR A 341 -3.25 101.90 -37.73
C TYR A 341 -3.17 102.06 -39.27
N SER A 342 -4.32 102.02 -39.94
CA SER A 342 -4.48 102.30 -41.37
C SER A 342 -4.36 103.77 -41.79
N ARG A 343 -4.03 104.70 -40.87
CA ARG A 343 -3.76 106.14 -41.12
C ARG A 343 -4.80 106.83 -42.02
N ARG A 344 -6.08 106.57 -41.76
CA ARG A 344 -7.21 107.22 -42.44
C ARG A 344 -7.44 108.60 -41.84
N VAL A 345 -8.09 109.51 -42.57
CA VAL A 345 -8.61 110.76 -41.99
C VAL A 345 -9.95 110.47 -41.33
N LEU A 346 -9.99 110.48 -39.99
CA LEU A 346 -11.16 110.21 -39.17
C LEU A 346 -11.72 111.52 -38.60
N ASN A 347 -12.92 111.88 -39.05
CA ASN A 347 -13.67 113.04 -38.56
C ASN A 347 -14.74 112.61 -37.53
N ASN A 348 -15.07 113.53 -36.62
CA ASN A 348 -16.03 113.35 -35.52
C ASN A 348 -15.80 112.09 -34.67
N LEU A 349 -14.54 111.68 -34.51
CA LEU A 349 -14.13 110.44 -33.86
C LEU A 349 -14.63 110.39 -32.41
N ARG A 350 -15.55 109.45 -32.15
CA ARG A 350 -16.17 109.16 -30.86
C ARG A 350 -15.85 107.72 -30.47
N LEU A 351 -15.35 107.55 -29.26
CA LEU A 351 -15.03 106.28 -28.63
C LEU A 351 -15.94 106.09 -27.41
N ILE A 352 -16.59 104.93 -27.31
CA ILE A 352 -17.39 104.53 -26.14
C ILE A 352 -16.79 103.23 -25.60
N ASP A 353 -16.20 103.28 -24.41
CA ASP A 353 -15.48 102.17 -23.78
C ASP A 353 -16.29 101.68 -22.58
N THR A 354 -16.73 100.43 -22.56
CA THR A 354 -17.63 99.88 -21.52
C THR A 354 -17.02 98.63 -20.91
N TRP A 355 -16.86 98.61 -19.59
CA TRP A 355 -16.34 97.48 -18.82
C TRP A 355 -17.45 96.71 -18.10
N SER A 356 -17.13 95.49 -17.64
CA SER A 356 -18.03 94.71 -16.79
C SER A 356 -18.05 95.21 -15.34
N ASP A 357 -19.18 95.01 -14.67
CA ASP A 357 -19.55 95.55 -13.35
C ASP A 357 -18.55 95.30 -12.22
N ASN A 358 -17.67 94.30 -12.38
CA ASN A 358 -16.57 93.96 -11.46
C ASN A 358 -15.35 94.91 -11.56
N GLN A 359 -15.44 95.99 -12.34
CA GLN A 359 -14.38 96.96 -12.58
C GLN A 359 -14.85 98.40 -12.33
N ARG A 360 -13.93 99.29 -11.98
CA ARG A 360 -14.14 100.76 -11.99
C ARG A 360 -12.96 101.46 -12.66
N PHE A 361 -13.23 102.59 -13.33
CA PHE A 361 -12.18 103.45 -13.88
C PHE A 361 -11.24 103.94 -12.77
N VAL A 362 -9.96 104.16 -13.10
CA VAL A 362 -8.98 104.77 -12.20
C VAL A 362 -8.75 106.22 -12.63
N ASP A 363 -9.22 107.15 -11.80
CA ASP A 363 -9.08 108.60 -12.00
C ASP A 363 -7.65 109.00 -12.38
N GLY A 364 -7.54 109.87 -13.40
CA GLY A 364 -6.24 110.35 -13.90
C GLY A 364 -5.40 109.34 -14.70
N SER A 365 -5.84 108.09 -14.86
CA SER A 365 -5.07 107.06 -15.59
C SER A 365 -5.05 107.25 -17.11
N LEU A 366 -5.98 108.02 -17.70
CA LEU A 366 -6.06 108.19 -19.15
C LEU A 366 -4.84 108.92 -19.74
N GLN A 367 -4.12 108.24 -20.64
CA GLN A 367 -3.01 108.79 -21.41
C GLN A 367 -3.22 108.50 -22.91
N LEU A 368 -3.06 109.53 -23.73
CA LEU A 368 -3.01 109.43 -25.20
C LEU A 368 -1.61 109.78 -25.68
N ARG A 369 -1.07 109.01 -26.63
CA ARG A 369 0.24 109.24 -27.25
C ARG A 369 0.19 109.08 -28.77
N TYR A 370 0.88 109.95 -29.49
CA TYR A 370 1.10 109.78 -30.93
C TYR A 370 2.14 108.69 -31.16
N ILE A 371 1.90 107.79 -32.13
CA ILE A 371 2.89 106.78 -32.54
C ILE A 371 3.11 106.83 -34.06
N ASP A 372 4.38 106.76 -34.48
CA ASP A 372 4.75 106.68 -35.90
C ASP A 372 4.75 105.23 -36.40
N SER A 373 5.04 104.29 -35.51
CA SER A 373 5.13 102.86 -35.80
C SER A 373 4.75 102.04 -34.57
N ALA A 374 4.08 100.90 -34.79
CA ALA A 374 3.76 99.93 -33.74
C ALA A 374 4.81 98.81 -33.63
N ASP A 375 5.50 98.49 -34.73
CA ASP A 375 6.63 97.56 -34.78
C ASP A 375 7.66 98.02 -35.83
N PRO A 376 8.89 98.42 -35.46
CA PRO A 376 9.31 98.69 -34.07
C PRO A 376 8.50 99.84 -33.48
N TRP A 377 8.37 99.89 -32.15
CA TRP A 377 7.61 100.92 -31.46
C TRP A 377 8.28 102.30 -31.56
N ILE A 378 7.61 103.28 -32.18
CA ILE A 378 8.13 104.66 -32.31
C ILE A 378 7.10 105.64 -31.72
N ASP A 379 7.37 106.07 -30.49
CA ASP A 379 6.61 107.07 -29.75
C ASP A 379 6.94 108.50 -30.24
N LYS A 380 5.94 109.39 -30.29
CA LYS A 380 6.07 110.81 -30.64
C LYS A 380 5.58 111.77 -29.55
N GLY A 381 5.27 111.26 -28.36
CA GLY A 381 4.86 112.05 -27.21
C GLY A 381 3.35 112.14 -27.04
N SER A 382 2.92 113.06 -26.17
CA SER A 382 1.50 113.24 -25.78
C SER A 382 0.60 113.55 -26.98
N ALA A 383 -0.56 112.92 -27.02
CA ALA A 383 -1.67 113.22 -27.93
C ALA A 383 -2.95 113.67 -27.16
N MET A 384 -2.78 114.18 -25.93
CA MET A 384 -3.89 114.66 -25.08
C MET A 384 -4.54 115.94 -25.63
N ASP A 385 -3.88 116.65 -26.55
CA ASP A 385 -4.40 117.77 -27.33
C ASP A 385 -5.54 117.39 -28.30
N LEU A 386 -5.64 116.10 -28.66
CA LEU A 386 -6.76 115.60 -29.47
C LEU A 386 -8.09 115.59 -28.71
N ILE A 387 -8.09 115.61 -27.37
CA ILE A 387 -9.30 115.42 -26.56
C ILE A 387 -10.23 116.63 -26.70
N LYS A 388 -11.33 116.44 -27.43
CA LYS A 388 -12.41 117.42 -27.59
C LYS A 388 -13.38 117.38 -26.41
N SER A 389 -13.62 116.19 -25.85
CA SER A 389 -14.32 115.99 -24.57
C SER A 389 -14.06 114.59 -24.03
N PHE A 390 -13.89 114.45 -22.72
CA PHE A 390 -13.83 113.17 -22.03
C PHE A 390 -14.80 113.18 -20.84
N SER A 391 -15.53 112.08 -20.63
CA SER A 391 -16.48 111.89 -19.52
C SER A 391 -16.64 110.39 -19.23
N TYR A 392 -16.79 110.01 -17.98
CA TYR A 392 -16.95 108.61 -17.56
C TYR A 392 -17.91 108.47 -16.38
N ASP A 393 -18.39 107.25 -16.15
CA ASP A 393 -19.12 106.82 -14.96
C ASP A 393 -18.60 105.47 -14.44
N ASP A 394 -19.35 104.82 -13.55
CA ASP A 394 -19.04 103.51 -12.96
C ASP A 394 -18.83 102.38 -13.99
N THR A 395 -19.35 102.52 -15.22
CA THR A 395 -19.51 101.43 -16.20
C THR A 395 -18.86 101.71 -17.54
N HIS A 396 -18.71 102.97 -17.92
CA HIS A 396 -18.16 103.35 -19.24
C HIS A 396 -17.47 104.71 -19.25
N PHE A 397 -16.67 104.94 -20.29
CA PHE A 397 -16.28 106.29 -20.71
C PHE A 397 -16.72 106.61 -22.13
N GLU A 398 -16.91 107.91 -22.39
CA GLU A 398 -17.00 108.48 -23.72
C GLU A 398 -15.84 109.46 -23.95
N LEU A 399 -15.09 109.23 -25.02
CA LEU A 399 -13.95 110.03 -25.44
C LEU A 399 -14.18 110.52 -26.87
N LYS A 400 -14.34 111.84 -27.04
CA LYS A 400 -14.42 112.49 -28.36
C LYS A 400 -13.08 113.12 -28.70
N LEU A 401 -12.58 112.83 -29.90
CA LEU A 401 -11.34 113.38 -30.42
C LEU A 401 -11.60 114.39 -31.54
N ASN A 402 -10.61 115.26 -31.76
CA ASN A 402 -10.49 116.08 -32.97
C ASN A 402 -10.18 115.20 -34.20
N GLN A 403 -10.03 115.79 -35.39
CA GLN A 403 -9.66 115.06 -36.60
C GLN A 403 -8.37 114.28 -36.39
N LEU A 404 -8.39 112.97 -36.70
CA LEU A 404 -7.25 112.08 -36.56
C LEU A 404 -6.81 111.56 -37.93
N ASP A 405 -5.60 111.87 -38.36
CA ASP A 405 -4.96 111.47 -39.63
C ASP A 405 -3.86 110.39 -39.46
N ARG A 406 -3.44 110.15 -38.22
CA ARG A 406 -2.30 109.30 -37.83
C ARG A 406 -2.69 108.28 -36.76
N MET A 407 -1.72 107.51 -36.29
CA MET A 407 -1.93 106.53 -35.23
C MET A 407 -1.86 107.18 -33.84
N VAL A 408 -2.73 106.72 -32.95
CA VAL A 408 -2.72 107.09 -31.52
C VAL A 408 -2.79 105.83 -30.69
N TYR A 409 -1.96 105.79 -29.65
CA TYR A 409 -2.07 104.83 -28.56
C TYR A 409 -2.83 105.46 -27.40
N VAL A 410 -3.75 104.70 -26.82
CA VAL A 410 -4.47 105.09 -25.59
C VAL A 410 -4.21 104.03 -24.52
N TRP A 411 -3.82 104.50 -23.34
CA TRP A 411 -3.62 103.69 -22.14
C TRP A 411 -4.45 104.27 -20.99
N TYR A 412 -5.00 103.40 -20.14
CA TYR A 412 -5.68 103.77 -18.90
C TYR A 412 -5.81 102.53 -18.01
N GLN A 413 -6.33 102.71 -16.79
CA GLN A 413 -6.52 101.64 -15.83
C GLN A 413 -7.99 101.50 -15.39
N THR A 414 -8.37 100.26 -15.10
CA THR A 414 -9.51 99.96 -14.22
C THR A 414 -9.02 99.17 -13.00
N ARG A 415 -9.72 99.28 -11.87
CA ARG A 415 -9.48 98.47 -10.67
C ARG A 415 -10.63 97.48 -10.47
N LEU A 416 -10.34 96.26 -10.04
CA LEU A 416 -11.34 95.28 -9.63
C LEU A 416 -12.09 95.75 -8.38
N THR A 417 -13.40 95.49 -8.31
CA THR A 417 -14.25 95.85 -7.15
C THR A 417 -14.21 94.84 -6.01
N LYS A 418 -13.38 93.80 -6.14
CA LYS A 418 -13.25 92.63 -5.25
C LYS A 418 -11.78 92.15 -5.25
N PRO A 419 -11.38 91.31 -4.28
CA PRO A 419 -10.17 90.49 -4.39
C PRO A 419 -10.15 89.65 -5.68
N VAL A 420 -8.98 89.13 -6.05
CA VAL A 420 -8.78 88.45 -7.35
C VAL A 420 -9.48 87.09 -7.37
N GLU A 421 -9.35 86.35 -6.27
CA GLU A 421 -10.01 85.06 -6.01
C GLU A 421 -11.55 85.16 -6.01
N GLU A 422 -12.11 86.31 -5.61
CA GLU A 422 -13.53 86.60 -5.67
C GLU A 422 -14.00 87.18 -7.03
N SER A 423 -13.09 87.45 -7.96
CA SER A 423 -13.38 88.16 -9.21
C SER A 423 -13.54 87.22 -10.41
N THR A 424 -14.52 87.49 -11.25
CA THR A 424 -14.63 86.87 -12.58
C THR A 424 -13.70 87.57 -13.58
N ASN A 425 -13.35 86.90 -14.68
CA ASN A 425 -12.48 87.45 -15.72
C ASN A 425 -13.06 88.76 -16.31
N PRO A 426 -12.41 89.92 -16.11
CA PRO A 426 -12.95 91.22 -16.49
C PRO A 426 -13.00 91.42 -18.02
N VAL A 427 -14.14 91.93 -18.49
CA VAL A 427 -14.41 92.19 -19.90
C VAL A 427 -14.43 93.69 -20.15
N ASN A 428 -13.94 94.13 -21.31
CA ASN A 428 -14.10 95.50 -21.76
C ASN A 428 -14.40 95.54 -23.28
N ARG A 429 -15.30 96.43 -23.70
CA ARG A 429 -15.82 96.58 -25.06
C ARG A 429 -15.71 98.03 -25.50
N ILE A 430 -14.92 98.29 -26.54
CA ILE A 430 -14.82 99.60 -27.19
C ILE A 430 -15.67 99.64 -28.45
N LYS A 431 -16.41 100.73 -28.64
CA LYS A 431 -17.10 101.08 -29.89
C LYS A 431 -16.49 102.35 -30.45
N LEU A 432 -16.01 102.29 -31.68
CA LEU A 432 -15.49 103.41 -32.45
C LEU A 432 -16.56 103.88 -33.45
N HIS A 433 -16.72 105.19 -33.56
CA HIS A 433 -17.56 105.83 -34.57
C HIS A 433 -16.88 107.09 -35.11
N ALA A 434 -16.80 107.19 -36.43
CA ALA A 434 -16.33 108.35 -37.19
C ALA A 434 -17.11 108.41 -38.52
N ASP A 435 -17.13 109.56 -39.18
CA ASP A 435 -17.96 109.82 -40.38
C ASP A 435 -17.82 108.75 -41.50
N VAL A 436 -16.65 108.09 -41.58
CA VAL A 436 -16.29 107.14 -42.63
C VAL A 436 -16.17 105.68 -42.16
N VAL A 437 -16.31 105.40 -40.85
CA VAL A 437 -16.14 104.06 -40.28
C VAL A 437 -16.74 103.96 -38.88
N SER A 438 -17.40 102.83 -38.60
CA SER A 438 -17.73 102.41 -37.24
C SER A 438 -17.25 100.97 -37.04
N ASP A 439 -16.66 100.70 -35.88
CA ASP A 439 -15.99 99.44 -35.55
C ASP A 439 -16.17 99.13 -34.05
N SER A 440 -15.96 97.89 -33.62
CA SER A 440 -16.03 97.55 -32.20
C SER A 440 -15.15 96.37 -31.82
N TYR A 441 -14.42 96.49 -30.71
CA TYR A 441 -13.50 95.47 -30.23
C TYR A 441 -13.89 95.01 -28.82
N LYS A 442 -13.90 93.70 -28.56
CA LYS A 442 -14.06 93.11 -27.22
C LYS A 442 -12.71 92.57 -26.77
N SER A 443 -12.26 92.96 -25.59
CA SER A 443 -11.13 92.34 -24.91
C SER A 443 -11.57 91.75 -23.57
N THR A 444 -10.82 90.77 -23.08
CA THR A 444 -11.05 90.09 -21.80
C THR A 444 -9.68 89.79 -21.21
N ILE A 445 -9.45 90.18 -19.96
CA ILE A 445 -8.24 89.79 -19.25
C ILE A 445 -8.56 88.47 -18.54
N ARG A 446 -7.72 87.45 -18.75
CA ARG A 446 -7.65 86.31 -17.84
C ARG A 446 -6.94 86.80 -16.58
N LEU A 447 -7.63 86.77 -15.43
CA LEU A 447 -6.96 86.96 -14.14
C LEU A 447 -6.06 85.74 -13.91
N VAL A 448 -4.81 85.96 -13.48
CA VAL A 448 -3.96 84.84 -13.07
C VAL A 448 -4.51 84.20 -11.81
N GLY A 449 -4.43 82.88 -11.77
CA GLY A 449 -4.77 82.07 -10.63
C GLY A 449 -4.17 80.68 -10.78
N GLY A 450 -4.76 79.72 -10.07
CA GLY A 450 -4.27 78.36 -10.05
C GLY A 450 -5.09 77.52 -9.09
N ARG A 451 -4.57 76.33 -8.75
CA ARG A 451 -5.23 75.40 -7.84
C ARG A 451 -4.22 74.51 -7.14
N GLY A 452 -4.41 74.30 -5.84
CA GLY A 452 -3.73 73.23 -5.11
C GLY A 452 -4.70 72.13 -4.68
N ASP A 453 -4.28 70.88 -4.83
CA ASP A 453 -4.93 69.71 -4.22
C ASP A 453 -3.87 68.97 -3.38
N ALA A 454 -4.21 68.42 -2.22
CA ALA A 454 -3.32 67.54 -1.46
C ALA A 454 -4.09 66.47 -0.67
N ILE A 455 -3.55 65.25 -0.59
CA ILE A 455 -4.20 64.08 0.00
C ILE A 455 -3.25 63.31 0.92
N GLY A 456 -3.80 62.55 1.86
CA GLY A 456 -3.09 61.57 2.69
C GLY A 456 -4.06 60.66 3.43
N ASP A 457 -3.57 59.51 3.90
CA ASP A 457 -4.34 58.45 4.56
C ASP A 457 -4.07 58.34 6.06
N ASN A 458 -5.12 57.99 6.81
CA ASN A 458 -5.10 57.57 8.21
C ASN A 458 -5.46 56.08 8.25
N LEU A 459 -4.60 55.22 8.81
CA LEU A 459 -4.71 53.77 8.70
C LEU A 459 -4.96 53.11 10.07
N ALA A 460 -5.99 52.27 10.17
CA ALA A 460 -6.14 51.33 11.28
C ALA A 460 -5.35 50.05 10.98
N HIS A 461 -4.28 49.79 11.73
CA HIS A 461 -3.52 48.54 11.64
C HIS A 461 -4.09 47.46 12.56
N PHE A 462 -4.03 46.21 12.12
CA PHE A 462 -4.38 45.03 12.92
C PHE A 462 -3.62 43.78 12.45
N ASN A 463 -3.62 42.75 13.30
CA ASN A 463 -3.17 41.40 12.97
C ASN A 463 -4.33 40.43 13.20
N LEU A 464 -4.32 39.30 12.49
CA LEU A 464 -5.18 38.15 12.76
C LEU A 464 -4.32 37.01 13.27
N GLU A 465 -4.69 36.46 14.42
CA GLU A 465 -4.01 35.33 15.07
C GLU A 465 -5.01 34.19 15.24
N LEU A 466 -4.64 33.00 14.75
CA LEU A 466 -5.43 31.76 14.82
C LEU A 466 -4.52 30.62 15.25
N GLU A 467 -5.08 29.44 15.53
CA GLU A 467 -4.33 28.30 16.04
C GLU A 467 -4.52 27.04 15.18
N LYS A 468 -3.53 26.15 15.24
CA LYS A 468 -3.47 24.89 14.50
C LYS A 468 -3.18 23.75 15.46
N GLU A 469 -3.97 22.69 15.40
CA GLU A 469 -3.68 21.42 16.08
C GLU A 469 -3.53 20.27 15.07
N LEU A 470 -2.76 19.25 15.47
CA LEU A 470 -2.60 17.98 14.76
C LEU A 470 -2.67 16.81 15.74
N ALA A 471 -3.76 16.06 15.71
CA ALA A 471 -3.89 14.84 16.50
C ALA A 471 -3.02 13.70 15.92
N GLY A 472 -2.04 13.25 16.70
CA GLY A 472 -1.24 12.05 16.43
C GLY A 472 0.27 12.25 16.42
N ARG A 473 0.76 13.49 16.28
CA ARG A 473 2.18 13.86 16.41
C ARG A 473 2.34 15.36 16.59
N ASP A 474 3.51 15.80 17.03
CA ASP A 474 3.87 17.22 17.08
C ASP A 474 3.83 17.88 15.68
N LEU A 475 3.51 19.18 15.68
CA LEU A 475 3.54 20.05 14.51
C LEU A 475 4.97 20.46 14.15
N LYS A 476 5.22 20.67 12.86
CA LYS A 476 6.44 21.32 12.37
C LYS A 476 6.19 22.77 11.99
N ASP A 477 7.24 23.58 12.03
CA ASP A 477 7.24 24.92 11.45
C ASP A 477 6.88 24.84 9.95
N LYS A 478 5.91 25.65 9.53
CA LYS A 478 5.45 25.77 8.13
C LYS A 478 4.90 24.48 7.50
N GLU A 479 4.24 23.66 8.30
CA GLU A 479 3.70 22.37 7.87
C GLU A 479 2.35 22.46 7.15
N PHE A 480 1.52 23.43 7.54
CA PHE A 480 0.19 23.69 6.98
C PHE A 480 0.07 25.15 6.54
N THR A 481 -0.65 25.36 5.43
CA THR A 481 -0.84 26.68 4.80
C THR A 481 -2.28 27.17 5.00
N PHE A 482 -2.44 28.45 5.29
CA PHE A 482 -3.73 29.10 5.55
C PHE A 482 -3.86 30.32 4.66
N LYS A 483 -5.03 30.45 4.03
CA LYS A 483 -5.35 31.53 3.10
C LYS A 483 -6.24 32.57 3.76
N LEU A 484 -5.94 33.85 3.55
CA LEU A 484 -6.79 34.97 3.98
C LEU A 484 -7.48 35.59 2.77
N VAL A 485 -8.81 35.71 2.84
CA VAL A 485 -9.63 36.33 1.80
C VAL A 485 -10.48 37.43 2.41
N ASP A 486 -10.46 38.63 1.83
CA ASP A 486 -11.46 39.66 2.09
C ASP A 486 -12.77 39.25 1.41
N VAL A 487 -13.82 39.08 2.20
CA VAL A 487 -15.17 38.70 1.75
C VAL A 487 -16.20 39.78 2.08
N THR A 488 -15.74 41.03 2.32
CA THR A 488 -16.60 42.19 2.62
C THR A 488 -17.56 42.50 1.46
N ASP A 489 -17.07 42.41 0.22
CA ASP A 489 -17.93 42.23 -0.95
C ASP A 489 -18.01 40.74 -1.30
N GLY A 490 -19.06 40.07 -0.84
CA GLY A 490 -19.30 38.65 -1.10
C GLY A 490 -19.50 38.29 -2.58
N ALA A 491 -19.67 39.26 -3.48
CA ALA A 491 -19.69 39.03 -4.92
C ALA A 491 -18.29 39.08 -5.56
N ASN A 492 -17.34 39.80 -4.95
CA ASN A 492 -15.98 40.01 -5.46
C ASN A 492 -14.93 39.77 -4.36
N PRO A 493 -14.79 38.54 -3.84
CA PRO A 493 -13.82 38.23 -2.79
C PRO A 493 -12.38 38.46 -3.26
N VAL A 494 -11.57 39.12 -2.42
CA VAL A 494 -10.18 39.50 -2.74
C VAL A 494 -9.21 38.63 -1.97
N ASP A 495 -8.32 37.95 -2.69
CA ASP A 495 -7.23 37.17 -2.11
C ASP A 495 -6.18 38.11 -1.49
N LEU A 496 -5.93 37.97 -0.18
CA LEU A 496 -4.90 38.73 0.54
C LEU A 496 -3.63 37.91 0.80
N GLY A 497 -3.55 36.70 0.23
CA GLY A 497 -2.39 35.83 0.32
C GLY A 497 -2.48 34.79 1.45
N GLU A 498 -1.33 34.16 1.69
CA GLU A 498 -1.23 32.94 2.47
C GLU A 498 -0.12 33.05 3.54
N THR A 499 -0.33 32.38 4.67
CA THR A 499 0.63 32.23 5.78
C THR A 499 0.68 30.77 6.20
N THR A 500 1.57 30.42 7.13
CA THR A 500 1.70 29.04 7.64
C THR A 500 1.72 29.00 9.16
N ASN A 501 1.48 27.83 9.76
CA ASN A 501 1.65 27.66 11.21
C ASN A 501 3.12 27.73 11.63
N ASP A 502 3.39 28.19 12.86
CA ASP A 502 4.66 27.97 13.55
C ASP A 502 4.72 26.56 14.19
N ALA A 503 5.87 26.18 14.75
CA ALA A 503 6.07 24.88 15.41
C ALA A 503 5.24 24.67 16.71
N LYS A 504 4.45 25.66 17.16
CA LYS A 504 3.47 25.54 18.26
C LYS A 504 2.02 25.57 17.76
N GLY A 505 1.82 25.69 16.44
CA GLY A 505 0.52 25.83 15.82
C GLY A 505 0.02 27.26 15.66
N LYS A 506 0.79 28.30 16.01
CA LYS A 506 0.30 29.68 15.84
C LYS A 506 0.27 30.07 14.36
N ILE A 507 -0.87 30.55 13.90
CA ILE A 507 -1.11 31.12 12.57
C ILE A 507 -1.18 32.65 12.74
N VAL A 508 -0.43 33.42 11.94
CA VAL A 508 -0.46 34.89 12.01
C VAL A 508 -0.51 35.51 10.62
N PHE A 509 -1.51 36.38 10.39
CA PHE A 509 -1.50 37.38 9.33
C PHE A 509 -1.25 38.74 9.97
N SER A 510 -0.23 39.46 9.52
CA SER A 510 0.25 40.69 10.16
C SER A 510 0.41 41.84 9.18
N ASN A 511 0.49 43.07 9.71
CA ASN A 511 0.57 44.32 8.94
C ASN A 511 -0.68 44.62 8.09
N LEU A 512 -1.83 44.04 8.41
CA LEU A 512 -3.10 44.37 7.76
C LEU A 512 -3.49 45.80 8.13
N SER A 513 -4.08 46.54 7.19
CA SER A 513 -4.45 47.94 7.40
C SER A 513 -5.69 48.37 6.62
N LEU A 514 -6.47 49.29 7.18
CA LEU A 514 -7.71 49.81 6.60
C LEU A 514 -7.81 51.32 6.74
N SER A 515 -8.07 52.03 5.64
CA SER A 515 -8.11 53.51 5.56
C SER A 515 -9.50 54.14 5.77
N LYS A 516 -10.56 53.32 5.95
CA LYS A 516 -11.94 53.79 6.04
C LYS A 516 -12.66 53.18 7.25
N PRO A 517 -13.50 53.95 7.97
CA PRO A 517 -14.42 53.40 8.95
C PRO A 517 -15.44 52.49 8.27
N GLY A 518 -15.77 51.35 8.89
CA GLY A 518 -16.64 50.35 8.31
C GLY A 518 -16.70 49.05 9.10
N VAL A 519 -17.44 48.08 8.56
CA VAL A 519 -17.40 46.68 8.98
C VAL A 519 -16.87 45.88 7.81
N TYR A 520 -15.85 45.07 8.06
CA TYR A 520 -15.16 44.25 7.08
C TYR A 520 -15.25 42.79 7.50
N HIS A 521 -15.35 41.89 6.52
CA HIS A 521 -15.47 40.46 6.76
C HIS A 521 -14.30 39.75 6.07
N TYR A 522 -13.58 38.95 6.84
CA TYR A 522 -12.47 38.13 6.36
C TYR A 522 -12.79 36.66 6.60
N ARG A 523 -12.30 35.81 5.71
CA ARG A 523 -12.34 34.36 5.91
C ARG A 523 -10.92 33.81 5.86
N VAL A 524 -10.58 33.02 6.87
CA VAL A 524 -9.38 32.18 6.88
C VAL A 524 -9.80 30.73 6.62
N THR A 525 -9.09 30.07 5.69
CA THR A 525 -9.27 28.63 5.39
C THR A 525 -7.92 27.94 5.34
N GLU A 526 -7.83 26.72 5.86
CA GLU A 526 -6.69 25.85 5.57
C GLU A 526 -6.69 25.45 4.09
N VAL A 527 -5.52 25.47 3.47
CA VAL A 527 -5.31 25.02 2.09
C VAL A 527 -5.00 23.52 2.13
N PRO A 528 -5.84 22.63 1.58
CA PRO A 528 -5.60 21.20 1.63
C PRO A 528 -4.29 20.83 0.91
N GLY A 529 -3.37 20.21 1.65
CA GLY A 529 -2.11 19.72 1.12
C GLY A 529 -2.22 18.31 0.52
N ASN A 530 -1.08 17.80 0.04
CA ASN A 530 -0.97 16.49 -0.61
C ASN A 530 -0.52 15.35 0.33
N ASP A 531 -0.55 15.54 1.66
CA ASP A 531 -0.20 14.48 2.61
C ASP A 531 -1.37 13.50 2.79
N GLU A 532 -1.30 12.36 2.09
CA GLU A 532 -2.32 11.30 2.17
C GLU A 532 -2.49 10.73 3.59
N ASP A 533 -1.45 10.81 4.44
CA ASP A 533 -1.46 10.29 5.80
C ASP A 533 -2.13 11.27 6.80
N VAL A 534 -2.61 12.43 6.32
CA VAL A 534 -3.37 13.46 7.07
C VAL A 534 -4.85 13.51 6.65
N VAL A 535 -5.71 13.84 7.60
CA VAL A 535 -7.06 14.37 7.36
C VAL A 535 -7.01 15.87 7.66
N TYR A 536 -7.24 16.67 6.63
CA TYR A 536 -7.29 18.14 6.70
C TYR A 536 -8.65 18.62 7.22
N ASP A 537 -8.63 19.69 8.00
CA ASP A 537 -9.84 20.38 8.46
C ASP A 537 -10.57 21.07 7.30
N LYS A 538 -11.85 21.38 7.52
CA LYS A 538 -12.77 22.09 6.62
C LYS A 538 -13.41 23.31 7.30
N LEU A 539 -12.90 23.73 8.47
CA LEU A 539 -13.26 24.97 9.13
C LEU A 539 -13.08 26.17 8.20
N GLU A 540 -14.11 27.03 8.13
CA GLU A 540 -14.01 28.38 7.56
C GLU A 540 -14.09 29.40 8.70
N ALA A 541 -12.94 29.90 9.15
CA ALA A 541 -12.88 30.87 10.23
C ALA A 541 -13.25 32.26 9.70
N ASN A 542 -14.54 32.62 9.86
CA ASN A 542 -15.11 33.88 9.40
C ASN A 542 -14.99 34.96 10.49
N ILE A 543 -14.10 35.92 10.27
CA ILE A 543 -13.70 36.98 11.20
C ILE A 543 -14.32 38.31 10.76
N THR A 544 -14.75 39.15 11.71
CA THR A 544 -15.29 40.49 11.43
C THR A 544 -14.41 41.57 12.05
N ILE A 545 -14.05 42.59 11.26
CA ILE A 545 -13.27 43.75 11.71
C ILE A 545 -14.15 44.98 11.68
N GLN A 546 -14.33 45.62 12.83
CA GLN A 546 -15.03 46.90 12.94
C GLN A 546 -14.01 48.04 13.05
N VAL A 547 -13.90 48.85 11.99
CA VAL A 547 -13.04 50.05 11.97
C VAL A 547 -13.85 51.27 12.38
N VAL A 548 -13.46 51.90 13.48
CA VAL A 548 -14.13 53.09 14.05
C VAL A 548 -13.16 54.27 14.18
N ARG A 549 -13.69 55.49 14.12
CA ARG A 549 -12.96 56.70 14.52
C ARG A 549 -13.01 56.82 16.04
N GLU A 550 -11.87 56.75 16.71
CA GLU A 550 -11.75 57.00 18.15
C GLU A 550 -10.85 58.22 18.41
N THR A 551 -11.09 58.93 19.51
CA THR A 551 -10.24 60.06 19.92
C THR A 551 -9.24 59.56 20.96
N VAL A 552 -7.96 59.52 20.60
CA VAL A 552 -6.85 59.06 21.44
C VAL A 552 -5.81 60.17 21.46
N ASP A 553 -5.46 60.65 22.67
CA ASP A 553 -4.53 61.77 22.89
C ASP A 553 -4.93 63.06 22.16
N ASN A 554 -6.22 63.42 22.22
CA ASN A 554 -6.87 64.52 21.47
C ASN A 554 -6.77 64.42 19.93
N GLN A 555 -6.25 63.33 19.37
CA GLN A 555 -6.20 63.07 17.93
C GLN A 555 -7.28 62.06 17.53
N VAL A 556 -7.95 62.29 16.39
CA VAL A 556 -8.86 61.29 15.80
C VAL A 556 -8.05 60.28 15.01
N LYS A 557 -8.09 59.01 15.44
CA LYS A 557 -7.38 57.88 14.82
C LYS A 557 -8.39 56.81 14.40
N LEU A 558 -8.09 56.04 13.36
CA LEU A 558 -8.85 54.83 13.05
C LEU A 558 -8.37 53.68 13.96
N VAL A 559 -9.32 52.97 14.56
CA VAL A 559 -9.07 51.80 15.41
C VAL A 559 -9.84 50.61 14.85
N ALA A 560 -9.14 49.53 14.55
CA ALA A 560 -9.72 48.25 14.12
C ALA A 560 -9.98 47.35 15.32
N LYS A 561 -11.21 46.85 15.46
CA LYS A 561 -11.62 45.91 16.51
C LYS A 561 -11.92 44.56 15.87
N VAL A 562 -11.14 43.55 16.25
CA VAL A 562 -11.24 42.18 15.74
C VAL A 562 -12.32 41.41 16.53
N VAL A 563 -13.24 40.77 15.81
CA VAL A 563 -14.24 39.86 16.37
C VAL A 563 -14.06 38.50 15.69
N TYR A 564 -13.60 37.53 16.48
CA TYR A 564 -13.40 36.15 16.06
C TYR A 564 -14.70 35.32 16.16
N PRO A 565 -14.83 34.24 15.36
CA PRO A 565 -15.86 33.21 15.56
C PRO A 565 -15.63 32.40 16.84
N GLU A 566 -16.59 31.53 17.20
CA GLU A 566 -16.46 30.64 18.38
C GLU A 566 -15.36 29.57 18.24
N ASP A 567 -15.01 29.20 17.00
CA ASP A 567 -13.92 28.25 16.70
C ASP A 567 -12.89 28.90 15.76
N VAL A 568 -11.63 28.88 16.19
CA VAL A 568 -10.45 29.46 15.52
C VAL A 568 -9.28 28.46 15.46
N ILE A 569 -9.53 27.20 15.82
CA ILE A 569 -8.50 26.15 15.87
C ILE A 569 -8.73 25.21 14.70
N PHE A 570 -7.78 25.18 13.75
CA PHE A 570 -7.85 24.24 12.64
C PHE A 570 -7.40 22.85 13.12
N ASN A 571 -8.26 21.85 13.06
CA ASN A 571 -8.05 20.54 13.70
C ASN A 571 -7.72 19.43 12.68
N ASN A 572 -6.43 19.20 12.41
CA ASN A 572 -6.00 18.04 11.61
C ASN A 572 -5.83 16.79 12.47
N LYS A 573 -5.87 15.62 11.83
CA LYS A 573 -5.54 14.33 12.48
C LYS A 573 -4.82 13.41 11.50
N LEU A 574 -3.92 12.57 12.02
CA LEU A 574 -3.36 11.48 11.23
C LEU A 574 -4.42 10.42 10.91
N VAL A 575 -4.31 9.81 9.74
CA VAL A 575 -5.20 8.72 9.31
C VAL A 575 -5.02 7.51 10.21
N THR A 576 -6.12 6.91 10.66
CA THR A 576 -6.06 5.72 11.52
C THR A 576 -5.67 4.48 10.70
N PRO A 577 -4.57 3.75 11.02
CA PRO A 577 -4.15 2.56 10.27
C PRO A 577 -5.15 1.40 10.34
N ALA A 578 -5.22 0.60 9.26
CA ALA A 578 -6.02 -0.62 9.24
C ALA A 578 -5.31 -1.75 9.98
N LYS A 579 -6.08 -2.70 10.51
CA LYS A 579 -5.59 -3.86 11.27
C LYS A 579 -6.26 -5.15 10.82
N ALA A 580 -5.46 -6.16 10.49
CA ALA A 580 -5.94 -7.46 10.06
C ALA A 580 -5.25 -8.61 10.80
N LYS A 581 -5.96 -9.74 10.93
CA LYS A 581 -5.43 -10.98 11.51
C LYS A 581 -5.50 -12.09 10.46
N ILE A 582 -4.48 -12.94 10.48
CA ILE A 582 -4.42 -14.14 9.65
C ILE A 582 -4.46 -15.34 10.61
N ALA A 583 -5.41 -16.25 10.37
CA ALA A 583 -5.57 -17.46 11.17
C ALA A 583 -6.01 -18.64 10.30
N PHE A 584 -5.51 -19.82 10.64
CA PHE A 584 -5.74 -21.10 9.96
C PHE A 584 -5.98 -22.21 10.97
N GLY A 585 -6.61 -23.30 10.55
CA GLY A 585 -6.71 -24.54 11.31
C GLY A 585 -5.55 -25.49 11.03
N LYS A 586 -5.27 -26.37 11.98
CA LYS A 586 -4.38 -27.52 11.87
C LYS A 586 -5.12 -28.77 12.29
N GLU A 587 -5.05 -29.81 11.47
CA GLU A 587 -5.50 -31.16 11.82
C GLU A 587 -4.40 -32.20 11.58
N LEU A 588 -4.49 -33.30 12.34
CA LEU A 588 -3.66 -34.50 12.21
C LEU A 588 -4.60 -35.71 12.20
N THR A 589 -4.44 -36.63 11.25
CA THR A 589 -5.32 -37.79 11.09
C THR A 589 -4.57 -39.12 11.07
N LYS A 590 -5.17 -40.18 11.62
CA LYS A 590 -4.71 -41.57 11.48
C LYS A 590 -5.86 -42.41 10.94
N ALA A 591 -5.65 -43.05 9.79
CA ALA A 591 -6.67 -43.82 9.08
C ALA A 591 -8.02 -43.07 8.89
N GLY A 592 -7.99 -41.75 8.70
CA GLY A 592 -9.18 -40.90 8.54
C GLY A 592 -9.81 -40.39 9.84
N VAL A 593 -9.32 -40.79 11.02
CA VAL A 593 -9.77 -40.31 12.32
C VAL A 593 -8.85 -39.19 12.80
N LYS A 594 -9.41 -38.05 13.26
CA LYS A 594 -8.63 -36.95 13.84
C LYS A 594 -7.89 -37.42 15.10
N GLN A 595 -6.72 -36.86 15.35
CA GLN A 595 -5.85 -37.19 16.50
C GLN A 595 -5.60 -35.92 17.31
N ASP A 596 -5.44 -36.06 18.63
CA ASP A 596 -5.18 -34.92 19.52
C ASP A 596 -3.86 -34.21 19.16
N LEU A 597 -3.89 -32.89 19.17
CA LEU A 597 -2.73 -32.04 18.92
C LEU A 597 -2.10 -31.55 20.22
N LYS A 598 -0.78 -31.41 20.21
CA LYS A 598 -0.03 -30.67 21.23
C LYS A 598 0.23 -29.25 20.73
N ALA A 599 0.32 -28.31 21.67
CA ALA A 599 0.82 -26.98 21.35
C ALA A 599 2.23 -27.06 20.76
N ASP A 600 2.54 -26.19 19.79
CA ASP A 600 3.81 -26.05 19.08
C ASP A 600 4.30 -27.29 18.30
N GLN A 601 3.45 -28.32 18.14
CA GLN A 601 3.79 -29.59 17.48
C GLN A 601 4.11 -29.43 15.98
N PHE A 602 3.41 -28.53 15.31
CA PHE A 602 3.59 -28.17 13.91
C PHE A 602 3.80 -26.66 13.82
N GLN A 603 4.66 -26.22 12.91
CA GLN A 603 5.15 -24.85 12.81
C GLN A 603 4.82 -24.26 11.44
N PHE A 604 4.33 -23.03 11.40
CA PHE A 604 3.80 -22.38 10.21
C PHE A 604 4.47 -21.03 10.02
N VAL A 605 4.83 -20.70 8.78
CA VAL A 605 5.44 -19.39 8.45
C VAL A 605 4.49 -18.53 7.65
N LEU A 606 4.36 -17.28 8.07
CA LEU A 606 3.72 -16.22 7.30
C LEU A 606 4.79 -15.53 6.45
N LYS A 607 4.60 -15.51 5.14
CA LYS A 607 5.48 -14.85 4.17
C LYS A 607 4.77 -13.69 3.48
N ASP A 608 5.54 -12.65 3.15
CA ASP A 608 5.09 -11.58 2.25
C ASP A 608 5.08 -12.01 0.77
N ARG A 609 4.63 -11.11 -0.10
CA ARG A 609 4.59 -11.29 -1.57
C ARG A 609 5.96 -11.56 -2.23
N PHE A 610 7.07 -11.32 -1.52
CA PHE A 610 8.44 -11.57 -2.00
C PHE A 610 9.02 -12.88 -1.44
N GLY A 611 8.25 -13.61 -0.61
CA GLY A 611 8.67 -14.85 0.03
C GLY A 611 9.48 -14.67 1.30
N LYS A 612 9.64 -13.42 1.80
CA LYS A 612 10.32 -13.15 3.07
C LYS A 612 9.42 -13.62 4.21
N VAL A 613 9.95 -14.44 5.11
CA VAL A 613 9.27 -14.81 6.37
C VAL A 613 9.13 -13.57 7.25
N LEU A 614 7.92 -13.31 7.71
CA LEU A 614 7.57 -12.24 8.63
C LEU A 614 7.45 -12.77 10.07
N GLU A 615 6.87 -13.96 10.22
CA GLU A 615 6.59 -14.58 11.50
C GLU A 615 6.55 -16.11 11.34
N THR A 616 6.90 -16.83 12.42
CA THR A 616 6.74 -18.28 12.57
C THR A 616 5.93 -18.54 13.83
N VAL A 617 4.87 -19.34 13.74
CA VAL A 617 4.02 -19.70 14.90
C VAL A 617 3.75 -21.20 14.94
N GLY A 618 3.59 -21.75 16.15
CA GLY A 618 3.08 -23.10 16.35
C GLY A 618 1.56 -23.19 16.27
N ASN A 619 1.02 -24.40 16.11
CA ASN A 619 -0.40 -24.65 16.39
C ASN A 619 -0.67 -24.66 17.90
N THR A 620 -1.88 -24.29 18.32
CA THR A 620 -2.40 -24.55 19.67
C THR A 620 -2.85 -26.01 19.82
N ALA A 621 -3.15 -26.46 21.04
CA ALA A 621 -3.64 -27.82 21.30
C ALA A 621 -5.03 -28.11 20.71
N ASP A 622 -5.85 -27.07 20.48
CA ASP A 622 -7.12 -27.14 19.74
C ASP A 622 -6.95 -26.95 18.21
N GLY A 623 -5.72 -26.82 17.73
CA GLY A 623 -5.39 -26.75 16.30
C GLY A 623 -5.50 -25.37 15.67
N GLN A 624 -5.58 -24.27 16.43
CA GLN A 624 -5.52 -22.92 15.87
C GLN A 624 -4.08 -22.56 15.50
N VAL A 625 -3.89 -21.93 14.35
CA VAL A 625 -2.64 -21.33 13.88
C VAL A 625 -2.90 -19.85 13.66
N ALA A 626 -2.52 -19.00 14.62
CA ALA A 626 -2.84 -17.58 14.61
C ALA A 626 -1.58 -16.72 14.58
N PHE A 627 -1.49 -15.82 13.60
CA PHE A 627 -0.39 -14.88 13.43
C PHE A 627 -0.68 -13.55 14.14
N SER A 628 0.37 -12.77 14.40
CA SER A 628 0.29 -11.43 14.97
C SER A 628 -0.56 -10.48 14.11
N GLU A 629 -1.18 -9.50 14.75
CA GLU A 629 -2.04 -8.53 14.07
C GLU A 629 -1.22 -7.57 13.18
N LEU A 630 -1.43 -7.68 11.87
CA LEU A 630 -0.76 -6.85 10.87
C LEU A 630 -1.41 -5.46 10.83
N THR A 631 -0.58 -4.42 10.81
CA THR A 631 -1.01 -3.01 10.75
C THR A 631 -0.62 -2.39 9.41
N PHE A 632 -1.53 -1.66 8.77
CA PHE A 632 -1.38 -1.12 7.42
C PHE A 632 -1.63 0.39 7.41
N ASN A 633 -0.60 1.14 7.04
CA ASN A 633 -0.63 2.62 7.04
C ASN A 633 -0.98 3.22 5.67
N LYS A 634 -1.16 2.40 4.62
CA LYS A 634 -1.45 2.85 3.25
C LYS A 634 -2.47 1.94 2.55
N VAL A 635 -3.25 2.52 1.63
CA VAL A 635 -4.19 1.79 0.78
C VAL A 635 -3.48 0.85 -0.20
N GLY A 636 -4.17 -0.20 -0.62
CA GLY A 636 -3.67 -1.18 -1.59
C GLY A 636 -3.93 -2.63 -1.20
N THR A 637 -3.50 -3.56 -2.04
CA THR A 637 -3.66 -5.01 -1.83
C THR A 637 -2.34 -5.65 -1.43
N TYR A 638 -2.33 -6.24 -0.24
CA TYR A 638 -1.19 -6.91 0.38
C TYR A 638 -1.41 -8.42 0.33
N ASN A 639 -0.57 -9.12 -0.43
CA ASN A 639 -0.64 -10.57 -0.60
C ASN A 639 0.39 -11.27 0.29
N TYR A 640 -0.07 -12.34 0.94
CA TYR A 640 0.68 -13.15 1.87
C TYR A 640 0.54 -14.64 1.51
N THR A 641 1.48 -15.45 1.98
CA THR A 641 1.40 -16.91 1.88
C THR A 641 1.68 -17.51 3.25
N VAL A 642 0.78 -18.36 3.73
CA VAL A 642 1.05 -19.25 4.87
C VAL A 642 1.44 -20.63 4.32
N GLU A 643 2.51 -21.20 4.84
CA GLU A 643 2.93 -22.58 4.56
C GLU A 643 3.36 -23.28 5.86
N GLU A 644 3.15 -24.60 5.94
CA GLU A 644 3.67 -25.43 7.01
C GLU A 644 5.16 -25.72 6.78
N LEU A 645 5.95 -25.67 7.85
CA LEU A 645 7.32 -26.14 7.84
C LEU A 645 7.32 -27.66 8.00
N ALA A 646 7.72 -28.37 6.94
CA ALA A 646 7.89 -29.83 6.96
C ALA A 646 8.78 -30.26 8.14
N GLY A 647 8.23 -31.08 9.02
CA GLY A 647 8.93 -31.58 10.20
C GLY A 647 9.87 -32.75 9.89
N LYS A 648 10.27 -33.47 10.95
CA LYS A 648 11.25 -34.56 10.90
C LYS A 648 10.71 -35.91 11.38
N ASP A 649 9.39 -36.02 11.59
CA ASP A 649 8.78 -37.31 11.96
C ASP A 649 8.38 -38.06 10.68
N ASP A 650 9.17 -39.06 10.31
CA ASP A 650 8.91 -39.92 9.16
C ASP A 650 7.55 -40.66 9.26
N ALA A 651 6.96 -40.78 10.46
CA ALA A 651 5.63 -41.34 10.65
C ALA A 651 4.50 -40.42 10.17
N ILE A 652 4.79 -39.19 9.73
CA ILE A 652 3.82 -38.20 9.28
C ILE A 652 4.02 -37.87 7.79
N VAL A 653 2.90 -37.67 7.09
CA VAL A 653 2.79 -36.89 5.84
C VAL A 653 2.44 -35.48 6.27
N TYR A 654 3.34 -34.53 5.98
CA TYR A 654 3.14 -33.11 6.25
C TYR A 654 2.37 -32.48 5.09
N ASP A 655 1.49 -31.52 5.39
CA ASP A 655 0.80 -30.76 4.36
C ASP A 655 1.81 -29.94 3.52
N THR A 656 1.54 -29.84 2.23
CA THR A 656 2.33 -29.07 1.25
C THR A 656 1.58 -27.85 0.70
N MET A 657 0.37 -27.59 1.21
CA MET A 657 -0.43 -26.42 0.91
C MET A 657 0.36 -25.12 1.11
N LYS A 658 0.15 -24.18 0.17
CA LYS A 658 0.58 -22.78 0.28
C LYS A 658 -0.66 -21.91 0.24
N ALA A 659 -1.15 -21.54 1.40
CA ALA A 659 -2.39 -20.81 1.57
C ALA A 659 -2.16 -19.32 1.27
N ALA A 660 -2.56 -18.89 0.06
CA ALA A 660 -2.50 -17.50 -0.35
C ALA A 660 -3.63 -16.68 0.30
N VAL A 661 -3.26 -15.63 1.04
CA VAL A 661 -4.17 -14.68 1.69
C VAL A 661 -3.99 -13.31 1.04
N SER A 662 -5.10 -12.64 0.71
CA SER A 662 -5.07 -11.28 0.16
C SER A 662 -5.79 -10.32 1.10
N ILE A 663 -5.10 -9.26 1.51
CA ILE A 663 -5.64 -8.23 2.41
C ILE A 663 -5.72 -6.92 1.62
N THR A 664 -6.93 -6.46 1.34
CA THR A 664 -7.15 -5.21 0.61
C THR A 664 -7.53 -4.11 1.60
N VAL A 665 -6.73 -3.05 1.60
CA VAL A 665 -6.85 -1.89 2.47
C VAL A 665 -7.42 -0.73 1.67
N THR A 666 -8.60 -0.27 2.05
CA THR A 666 -9.31 0.88 1.46
C THR A 666 -9.46 1.99 2.49
N ARG A 667 -9.68 3.22 2.05
CA ARG A 667 -10.00 4.34 2.94
C ARG A 667 -11.51 4.41 3.17
N ASP A 668 -11.91 4.55 4.43
CA ASP A 668 -13.30 4.78 4.86
C ASP A 668 -13.30 6.03 5.74
N GLY A 669 -13.62 7.16 5.10
CA GLY A 669 -13.47 8.50 5.68
C GLY A 669 -12.05 8.79 6.21
N ASP A 670 -11.93 8.80 7.53
CA ASP A 670 -10.75 9.21 8.28
C ASP A 670 -9.83 8.04 8.69
N ALA A 671 -10.26 6.81 8.38
CA ALA A 671 -9.55 5.58 8.72
C ALA A 671 -9.24 4.74 7.48
N LEU A 672 -8.26 3.87 7.60
CA LEU A 672 -8.08 2.75 6.69
C LEU A 672 -8.80 1.53 7.25
N VAL A 673 -9.51 0.81 6.39
CA VAL A 673 -10.20 -0.44 6.70
C VAL A 673 -9.66 -1.57 5.82
N SER A 674 -9.48 -2.75 6.40
CA SER A 674 -8.87 -3.91 5.74
C SER A 674 -9.85 -5.07 5.61
N THR A 675 -10.10 -5.51 4.37
CA THR A 675 -10.85 -6.73 4.07
C THR A 675 -9.88 -7.87 3.81
N VAL A 676 -10.03 -8.98 4.55
CA VAL A 676 -9.20 -10.19 4.41
C VAL A 676 -9.93 -11.22 3.54
N VAL A 677 -9.25 -11.69 2.50
CA VAL A 677 -9.71 -12.77 1.61
C VAL A 677 -8.79 -13.97 1.81
N ASN A 678 -9.32 -14.99 2.47
CA ASN A 678 -8.66 -16.27 2.70
C ASN A 678 -8.86 -17.23 1.50
N PRO A 679 -8.00 -18.25 1.33
CA PRO A 679 -8.21 -19.29 0.35
C PRO A 679 -9.43 -20.18 0.71
N LYS A 680 -9.89 -20.98 -0.25
CA LYS A 680 -11.06 -21.87 -0.06
C LYS A 680 -10.81 -22.93 1.01
N ASP A 681 -9.60 -23.48 1.07
CA ASP A 681 -9.16 -24.30 2.19
C ASP A 681 -8.45 -23.41 3.21
N THR A 682 -8.70 -23.69 4.49
CA THR A 682 -8.16 -22.96 5.64
C THR A 682 -7.65 -23.90 6.73
N ILE A 683 -7.52 -25.20 6.44
CA ILE A 683 -7.02 -26.21 7.36
C ILE A 683 -5.79 -26.88 6.75
N PHE A 684 -4.67 -26.88 7.46
CA PHE A 684 -3.50 -27.68 7.10
C PHE A 684 -3.67 -29.12 7.62
N ASN A 685 -3.64 -30.11 6.75
CA ASN A 685 -4.04 -31.49 7.05
C ASN A 685 -2.84 -32.45 7.05
N ASN A 686 -2.33 -32.79 8.24
CA ASN A 686 -1.33 -33.86 8.38
C ASN A 686 -1.99 -35.22 8.51
N LYS A 687 -1.26 -36.27 8.12
CA LYS A 687 -1.75 -37.65 8.14
C LYS A 687 -0.63 -38.61 8.52
N PHE A 688 -0.88 -39.56 9.41
CA PHE A 688 0.06 -40.64 9.69
C PHE A 688 0.20 -41.58 8.48
N VAL A 689 1.42 -42.04 8.18
CA VAL A 689 1.67 -42.97 7.06
C VAL A 689 0.86 -44.26 7.24
N THR A 690 0.36 -44.81 6.14
CA THR A 690 -0.35 -46.09 6.15
C THR A 690 0.67 -47.24 6.33
N PRO A 691 0.56 -48.10 7.37
CA PRO A 691 1.55 -49.16 7.62
C PRO A 691 1.59 -50.23 6.53
N ALA A 692 2.77 -50.82 6.31
CA ALA A 692 2.93 -51.93 5.37
C ALA A 692 2.49 -53.27 5.98
N LYS A 693 2.22 -54.26 5.12
CA LYS A 693 1.71 -55.58 5.46
C LYS A 693 2.44 -56.66 4.65
N ALA A 694 2.97 -57.69 5.31
CA ALA A 694 3.61 -58.82 4.64
C ALA A 694 3.25 -60.17 5.29
N ALA A 695 3.11 -61.21 4.47
CA ALA A 695 2.87 -62.58 4.92
C ALA A 695 4.08 -63.47 4.60
N ILE A 696 4.42 -64.39 5.51
CA ILE A 696 5.51 -65.37 5.35
C ILE A 696 4.89 -66.77 5.25
N GLN A 697 5.28 -67.54 4.24
CA GLN A 697 4.73 -68.87 3.96
C GLN A 697 5.80 -69.81 3.41
N PHE A 698 5.70 -71.08 3.81
CA PHE A 698 6.58 -72.20 3.48
C PHE A 698 5.74 -73.46 3.22
N SER A 699 6.35 -74.56 2.79
CA SER A 699 5.72 -75.88 2.73
C SER A 699 6.49 -76.93 3.53
N LYS A 700 5.82 -78.04 3.80
CA LYS A 700 6.29 -79.21 4.53
C LYS A 700 6.08 -80.45 3.67
N GLU A 701 7.12 -81.27 3.53
CA GLU A 701 7.04 -82.62 2.98
C GLU A 701 7.60 -83.66 3.97
N LEU A 702 7.08 -84.89 3.87
CA LEU A 702 7.53 -86.06 4.62
C LEU A 702 7.69 -87.22 3.63
N THR A 703 8.91 -87.73 3.45
CA THR A 703 9.22 -88.78 2.47
C THR A 703 9.63 -90.08 3.19
N LYS A 704 9.23 -91.23 2.63
CA LYS A 704 9.63 -92.57 3.09
C LYS A 704 9.97 -93.44 1.89
N ALA A 705 11.17 -94.02 1.86
CA ALA A 705 11.67 -94.83 0.74
C ALA A 705 11.43 -94.18 -0.65
N GLY A 706 11.66 -92.86 -0.74
CA GLY A 706 11.46 -92.08 -1.98
C GLY A 706 10.01 -91.69 -2.32
N VAL A 707 9.03 -92.00 -1.46
CA VAL A 707 7.61 -91.68 -1.69
C VAL A 707 7.10 -90.70 -0.63
N ASN A 708 6.47 -89.60 -1.05
CA ASN A 708 5.86 -88.64 -0.13
C ASN A 708 4.63 -89.24 0.57
N GLN A 709 4.53 -88.97 1.87
CA GLN A 709 3.48 -89.46 2.76
C GLN A 709 2.38 -88.41 2.93
N THR A 710 1.15 -88.84 3.17
CA THR A 710 0.05 -87.93 3.53
C THR A 710 0.33 -87.29 4.89
N LEU A 711 0.31 -85.96 4.95
CA LEU A 711 0.47 -85.21 6.19
C LEU A 711 -0.87 -85.05 6.92
N THR A 712 -0.80 -85.01 8.26
CA THR A 712 -1.90 -84.55 9.11
C THR A 712 -1.68 -83.09 9.54
N ALA A 713 -2.75 -82.37 9.84
CA ALA A 713 -2.66 -80.96 10.24
C ALA A 713 -2.09 -80.83 11.67
N ASN A 714 -1.11 -79.95 11.85
CA ASN A 714 -0.32 -79.73 13.08
C ASN A 714 0.61 -80.89 13.48
N GLU A 715 0.97 -81.77 12.55
CA GLU A 715 1.92 -82.88 12.76
C GLU A 715 3.36 -82.40 12.99
N PHE A 716 3.75 -81.35 12.26
CA PHE A 716 5.02 -80.66 12.35
C PHE A 716 4.79 -79.18 12.71
N GLN A 717 5.68 -78.63 13.53
CA GLN A 717 5.55 -77.30 14.11
C GLN A 717 6.72 -76.42 13.68
N PHE A 718 6.46 -75.15 13.39
CA PHE A 718 7.43 -74.21 12.82
C PHE A 718 7.42 -72.91 13.62
N VAL A 719 8.61 -72.39 13.93
CA VAL A 719 8.78 -71.12 14.62
C VAL A 719 9.24 -70.04 13.66
N LEU A 720 8.57 -68.90 13.66
CA LEU A 720 9.04 -67.66 13.07
C LEU A 720 9.83 -66.89 14.13
N LYS A 721 11.06 -66.49 13.81
CA LYS A 721 11.93 -65.72 14.70
C LYS A 721 12.30 -64.36 14.10
N ASP A 722 12.43 -63.35 14.97
CA ASP A 722 12.96 -62.04 14.61
C ASP A 722 14.49 -62.07 14.42
N SER A 723 15.08 -60.92 14.07
CA SER A 723 16.54 -60.77 13.88
C SER A 723 17.37 -60.86 15.17
N ALA A 724 16.72 -60.82 16.35
CA ALA A 724 17.35 -61.05 17.65
C ALA A 724 17.20 -62.52 18.13
N GLY A 725 16.42 -63.34 17.42
CA GLY A 725 16.17 -64.74 17.71
C GLY A 725 14.95 -65.01 18.60
N HIS A 726 14.16 -64.00 18.96
CA HIS A 726 12.91 -64.19 19.70
C HIS A 726 11.87 -64.86 18.80
N ILE A 727 11.06 -65.77 19.37
CA ILE A 727 9.94 -66.38 18.66
C ILE A 727 8.80 -65.35 18.56
N VAL A 728 8.44 -65.01 17.33
CA VAL A 728 7.33 -64.12 16.97
C VAL A 728 6.02 -64.91 16.97
N GLU A 729 6.04 -66.11 16.39
CA GLU A 729 4.88 -67.00 16.25
C GLU A 729 5.33 -68.46 16.12
N THR A 730 4.45 -69.40 16.48
CA THR A 730 4.61 -70.84 16.24
C THR A 730 3.36 -71.35 15.54
N VAL A 731 3.51 -72.03 14.40
CA VAL A 731 2.38 -72.57 13.60
C VAL A 731 2.63 -74.01 13.19
N GLY A 732 1.55 -74.80 13.06
CA GLY A 732 1.61 -76.14 12.49
C GLY A 732 1.49 -76.14 10.96
N ASN A 733 1.91 -77.23 10.32
CA ASN A 733 1.55 -77.47 8.91
C ASN A 733 0.04 -77.74 8.75
N THR A 734 -0.53 -77.40 7.61
CA THR A 734 -1.85 -77.92 7.17
C THR A 734 -1.73 -79.33 6.60
N ALA A 735 -2.85 -80.01 6.34
CA ALA A 735 -2.86 -81.36 5.75
C ALA A 735 -2.32 -81.41 4.30
N ASP A 736 -2.39 -80.30 3.57
CA ASP A 736 -1.73 -80.06 2.27
C ASP A 736 -0.26 -79.62 2.41
N GLY A 737 0.29 -79.61 3.63
CA GLY A 737 1.69 -79.30 3.91
C GLY A 737 2.03 -77.81 3.97
N ARG A 738 1.07 -76.89 3.79
CA ARG A 738 1.34 -75.45 3.86
C ARG A 738 1.65 -75.02 5.29
N VAL A 739 2.66 -74.17 5.44
CA VAL A 739 3.06 -73.51 6.69
C VAL A 739 2.89 -72.01 6.47
N ALA A 740 1.98 -71.37 7.20
CA ALA A 740 1.66 -69.95 6.99
C ALA A 740 1.58 -69.22 8.33
N PHE A 741 2.32 -68.11 8.42
CA PHE A 741 2.35 -67.22 9.58
C PHE A 741 1.34 -66.08 9.44
N SER A 742 0.98 -65.47 10.57
CA SER A 742 0.15 -64.27 10.64
C SER A 742 0.77 -63.11 9.88
N GLU A 743 -0.09 -62.18 9.41
CA GLU A 743 0.37 -61.02 8.64
C GLU A 743 1.12 -60.03 9.53
N LEU A 744 2.37 -59.73 9.15
CA LEU A 744 3.26 -58.82 9.84
C LEU A 744 2.99 -57.37 9.42
N HIS A 745 2.90 -56.49 10.40
CA HIS A 745 2.64 -55.06 10.22
C HIS A 745 3.91 -54.23 10.45
N PHE A 746 4.14 -53.21 9.63
CA PHE A 746 5.33 -52.35 9.71
C PHE A 746 4.97 -50.86 9.64
N ASP A 747 5.10 -50.17 10.78
CA ASP A 747 4.86 -48.72 10.92
C ASP A 747 6.05 -47.85 10.47
N LYS A 748 7.19 -48.47 10.07
CA LYS A 748 8.41 -47.76 9.66
C LYS A 748 9.07 -48.40 8.45
N ALA A 749 9.63 -47.57 7.57
CA ALA A 749 10.53 -48.01 6.50
C ALA A 749 11.83 -48.61 7.05
N GLY A 750 12.44 -49.52 6.31
CA GLY A 750 13.63 -50.27 6.70
C GLY A 750 13.59 -51.72 6.22
N THR A 751 14.67 -52.46 6.46
CA THR A 751 14.75 -53.90 6.12
C THR A 751 14.69 -54.73 7.39
N TYR A 752 13.71 -55.62 7.45
CA TYR A 752 13.44 -56.53 8.55
C TYR A 752 13.85 -57.95 8.13
N THR A 753 14.51 -58.68 9.03
CA THR A 753 14.98 -60.05 8.76
C THR A 753 14.31 -61.01 9.73
N TYR A 754 13.77 -62.09 9.20
CA TYR A 754 13.13 -63.16 9.97
C TYR A 754 13.76 -64.51 9.62
N THR A 755 13.68 -65.48 10.53
CA THR A 755 14.12 -66.86 10.28
C THR A 755 12.99 -67.82 10.64
N VAL A 756 12.64 -68.71 9.71
CA VAL A 756 11.73 -69.85 9.97
C VAL A 756 12.56 -71.10 10.24
N GLU A 757 12.21 -71.84 11.28
CA GLU A 757 12.86 -73.10 11.67
C GLU A 757 11.81 -74.15 12.02
N GLU A 758 12.05 -75.42 11.69
CA GLU A 758 11.23 -76.53 12.19
C GLU A 758 11.56 -76.85 13.64
N VAL A 759 10.53 -77.07 14.46
CA VAL A 759 10.67 -77.55 15.82
C VAL A 759 10.82 -79.07 15.78
N LYS A 760 12.03 -79.56 16.06
CA LYS A 760 12.33 -81.00 16.15
C LYS A 760 11.34 -81.71 17.08
N GLY A 761 10.54 -82.59 16.51
CA GLY A 761 9.57 -83.41 17.25
C GLY A 761 10.20 -84.63 17.95
N THR A 762 9.33 -85.45 18.55
CA THR A 762 9.71 -86.58 19.41
C THR A 762 9.72 -87.94 18.70
N ASN A 763 9.37 -88.02 17.41
CA ASN A 763 9.33 -89.29 16.69
C ASN A 763 10.74 -89.70 16.25
N GLU A 764 11.36 -90.64 16.98
CA GLU A 764 12.71 -91.13 16.70
C GLU A 764 12.88 -91.83 15.34
N ASP A 765 11.78 -92.20 14.67
CA ASP A 765 11.79 -92.73 13.29
C ASP A 765 11.85 -91.65 12.22
N ILE A 766 11.82 -90.37 12.58
CA ILE A 766 11.90 -89.25 11.65
C ILE A 766 13.26 -88.54 11.78
N ILE A 767 13.92 -88.36 10.64
CA ILE A 767 14.95 -87.34 10.45
C ILE A 767 14.21 -86.04 10.17
N TYR A 768 14.25 -85.14 11.15
CA TYR A 768 13.66 -83.80 11.05
C TYR A 768 14.60 -82.87 10.27
N ASP A 769 14.02 -81.92 9.52
CA ASP A 769 14.79 -80.92 8.80
C ASP A 769 15.54 -79.97 9.77
N GLY A 770 16.78 -79.63 9.41
CA GLY A 770 17.63 -78.68 10.13
C GLY A 770 17.67 -77.29 9.49
N MET A 771 16.91 -77.04 8.43
CA MET A 771 16.88 -75.77 7.71
C MET A 771 16.55 -74.57 8.62
N LYS A 772 17.27 -73.48 8.38
CA LYS A 772 17.03 -72.15 8.96
C LYS A 772 16.74 -71.19 7.81
N ALA A 773 15.46 -71.03 7.48
CA ALA A 773 15.03 -70.32 6.28
C ALA A 773 14.92 -68.82 6.54
N THR A 774 15.90 -68.04 6.09
CA THR A 774 15.95 -66.58 6.29
C THR A 774 15.12 -65.83 5.25
N VAL A 775 14.15 -65.04 5.71
CA VAL A 775 13.28 -64.17 4.89
C VAL A 775 13.64 -62.71 5.15
N TRP A 776 13.73 -61.92 4.08
CA TRP A 776 13.99 -60.49 4.14
C TRP A 776 12.74 -59.72 3.70
N ILE A 777 12.32 -58.74 4.50
CA ILE A 777 11.18 -57.86 4.20
C ILE A 777 11.70 -56.43 4.15
N THR A 778 11.76 -55.86 2.96
CA THR A 778 12.17 -54.45 2.76
C THR A 778 10.93 -53.58 2.63
N VAL A 779 10.79 -52.64 3.57
CA VAL A 779 9.69 -51.68 3.65
C VAL A 779 10.18 -50.32 3.18
N THR A 780 9.57 -49.80 2.11
CA THR A 780 9.86 -48.49 1.52
C THR A 780 8.64 -47.58 1.61
N ARG A 781 8.84 -46.25 1.60
CA ARG A 781 7.73 -45.30 1.49
C ARG A 781 7.30 -45.14 0.03
N ASP A 782 6.01 -45.20 -0.21
CA ASP A 782 5.35 -44.85 -1.47
C ASP A 782 4.24 -43.83 -1.18
N GLY A 783 4.59 -42.54 -1.31
CA GLY A 783 3.74 -41.40 -0.95
C GLY A 783 3.22 -41.44 0.49
N ASP A 784 1.91 -41.68 0.63
CA ASP A 784 1.12 -41.74 1.87
C ASP A 784 1.18 -43.10 2.58
N ALA A 785 1.86 -44.08 1.99
CA ALA A 785 1.90 -45.46 2.46
C ALA A 785 3.33 -45.98 2.62
N LEU A 786 3.46 -47.02 3.42
CA LEU A 786 4.60 -47.92 3.41
C LEU A 786 4.23 -49.16 2.59
N VAL A 787 5.13 -49.60 1.72
CA VAL A 787 4.99 -50.77 0.86
C VAL A 787 6.13 -51.74 1.16
N SER A 788 5.81 -53.03 1.32
CA SER A 788 6.74 -54.08 1.70
C SER A 788 6.99 -55.08 0.59
N THR A 789 8.25 -55.29 0.22
CA THR A 789 8.69 -56.37 -0.67
C THR A 789 9.26 -57.53 0.16
N VAL A 790 8.77 -58.76 -0.08
CA VAL A 790 9.27 -59.98 0.58
C VAL A 790 10.23 -60.72 -0.34
N ALA A 791 11.43 -61.01 0.14
CA ALA A 791 12.42 -61.85 -0.50
C ALA A 791 12.62 -63.14 0.32
N ASN A 792 12.08 -64.23 -0.20
CA ASN A 792 12.19 -65.57 0.38
C ASN A 792 13.54 -66.22 0.06
N PRO A 793 14.00 -67.20 0.87
CA PRO A 793 15.16 -68.01 0.54
C PRO A 793 14.89 -68.91 -0.68
N LYS A 794 15.97 -69.43 -1.28
CA LYS A 794 15.89 -70.28 -2.49
C LYS A 794 15.15 -71.60 -2.24
N ASP A 795 15.29 -72.16 -1.05
CA ASP A 795 14.52 -73.31 -0.61
C ASP A 795 13.39 -72.84 0.33
N THR A 796 12.19 -73.35 0.10
CA THR A 796 10.99 -73.02 0.89
C THR A 796 10.22 -74.27 1.32
N ILE A 797 10.83 -75.46 1.20
CA ILE A 797 10.24 -76.73 1.57
C ILE A 797 11.05 -77.32 2.73
N PHE A 798 10.41 -77.58 3.87
CA PHE A 798 11.02 -78.31 4.97
C PHE A 798 10.82 -79.81 4.73
N ASN A 799 11.89 -80.60 4.61
CA ASN A 799 11.85 -81.99 4.14
C ASN A 799 12.20 -82.98 5.26
N ASN A 800 11.20 -83.73 5.76
CA ASN A 800 11.43 -84.81 6.73
C ASN A 800 11.56 -86.17 6.05
N TYR A 801 12.37 -87.06 6.63
CA TYR A 801 12.58 -88.41 6.11
C TYR A 801 12.30 -89.46 7.18
N VAL A 802 11.45 -90.45 6.86
CA VAL A 802 11.25 -91.60 7.72
C VAL A 802 12.41 -92.58 7.53
N LYS A 803 13.11 -92.89 8.62
CA LYS A 803 14.26 -93.82 8.65
C LYS A 803 13.88 -95.20 8.16
N GLU A 804 14.73 -95.77 7.31
CA GLU A 804 14.58 -97.17 6.89
C GLU A 804 14.94 -98.13 8.04
N VAL A 805 14.53 -99.40 7.91
CA VAL A 805 14.72 -100.44 8.94
C VAL A 805 15.49 -101.61 8.34
N GLN A 806 16.75 -101.79 8.73
CA GLN A 806 17.57 -102.90 8.27
C GLN A 806 17.19 -104.20 8.99
N PRO A 807 17.02 -105.34 8.26
CA PRO A 807 16.58 -106.60 8.84
C PRO A 807 17.70 -107.33 9.59
N ALA A 808 17.36 -108.02 10.67
CA ALA A 808 18.29 -108.83 11.43
C ALA A 808 18.53 -110.19 10.77
N LYS A 809 19.61 -110.88 11.15
CA LYS A 809 19.89 -112.27 10.76
C LYS A 809 20.30 -113.09 11.97
N ALA A 810 19.89 -114.36 12.01
CA ALA A 810 20.33 -115.33 13.00
C ALA A 810 20.68 -116.67 12.33
N LYS A 811 21.68 -117.36 12.88
CA LYS A 811 22.13 -118.69 12.44
C LYS A 811 21.90 -119.71 13.56
N PHE A 812 21.72 -120.97 13.17
CA PHE A 812 21.62 -122.11 14.09
C PHE A 812 22.69 -123.14 13.73
N GLU A 813 23.45 -123.57 14.74
CA GLU A 813 24.55 -124.52 14.60
C GLU A 813 24.50 -125.52 15.76
N LEU A 814 24.72 -126.80 15.47
CA LEU A 814 24.65 -127.95 16.39
C LEU A 814 25.74 -128.97 16.02
N THR A 815 25.98 -129.97 16.87
CA THR A 815 26.93 -131.07 16.60
C THR A 815 26.24 -132.44 16.51
N LYS A 816 26.95 -133.38 15.89
CA LYS A 816 26.52 -134.76 15.71
C LYS A 816 27.63 -135.72 16.06
N VAL A 817 27.36 -136.62 17.00
CA VAL A 817 28.23 -137.73 17.37
C VAL A 817 27.60 -139.06 16.95
N LEU A 818 28.45 -139.96 16.46
CA LEU A 818 28.15 -141.37 16.26
C LEU A 818 29.16 -142.20 17.06
N THR A 819 28.65 -143.05 17.93
CA THR A 819 29.46 -144.03 18.67
C THR A 819 29.43 -145.38 17.96
N GLY A 820 30.48 -146.20 18.14
CA GLY A 820 30.60 -147.54 17.53
C GLY A 820 31.27 -147.60 16.15
N ARG A 821 31.26 -146.50 15.37
CA ARG A 821 32.08 -146.33 14.15
C ARG A 821 32.31 -144.86 13.82
N ASN A 822 33.25 -144.57 12.91
CA ASN A 822 33.43 -143.22 12.37
C ASN A 822 32.15 -142.73 11.68
N LEU A 823 31.83 -141.45 11.90
CA LEU A 823 30.81 -140.68 11.20
C LEU A 823 31.29 -140.30 9.79
N LYS A 824 30.40 -140.31 8.80
CA LYS A 824 30.66 -139.80 7.45
C LYS A 824 30.03 -138.43 7.22
N ASP A 825 30.55 -137.73 6.23
CA ASP A 825 29.91 -136.55 5.65
C ASP A 825 28.54 -136.92 5.07
N GLY A 826 27.51 -136.11 5.35
CA GLY A 826 26.16 -136.30 4.82
C GLY A 826 25.35 -137.44 5.43
N GLU A 827 25.81 -138.10 6.49
CA GLU A 827 25.27 -139.38 6.96
C GLU A 827 23.89 -139.28 7.64
N PHE A 828 23.70 -138.28 8.50
CA PHE A 828 22.46 -138.00 9.21
C PHE A 828 21.90 -136.65 8.77
N SER A 829 20.56 -136.51 8.81
CA SER A 829 19.85 -135.31 8.38
C SER A 829 19.04 -134.67 9.49
N PHE A 830 18.93 -133.34 9.49
CA PHE A 830 18.34 -132.54 10.56
C PHE A 830 17.38 -131.52 9.97
N VAL A 831 16.20 -131.39 10.58
CA VAL A 831 15.18 -130.43 10.18
C VAL A 831 15.06 -129.30 11.19
N LEU A 832 15.25 -128.06 10.73
CA LEU A 832 14.92 -126.85 11.47
C LEU A 832 13.45 -126.51 11.20
N LYS A 833 12.64 -126.37 12.25
CA LYS A 833 11.21 -126.06 12.19
C LYS A 833 10.86 -124.73 12.86
N ASP A 834 9.76 -124.12 12.41
CA ASP A 834 9.17 -122.93 13.05
C ASP A 834 8.33 -123.27 14.30
N ASP A 835 7.80 -122.24 14.97
CA ASP A 835 6.91 -122.33 16.13
C ASP A 835 5.60 -123.10 15.88
N LYS A 836 5.26 -123.37 14.62
CA LYS A 836 4.08 -124.13 14.17
C LYS A 836 4.43 -125.55 13.74
N GLY A 837 5.71 -125.92 13.73
CA GLY A 837 6.22 -127.23 13.31
C GLY A 837 6.47 -127.39 11.81
N ASN A 838 6.40 -126.30 11.01
CA ASN A 838 6.74 -126.33 9.59
C ASN A 838 8.25 -126.46 9.42
N VAL A 839 8.73 -127.38 8.58
CA VAL A 839 10.16 -127.46 8.22
C VAL A 839 10.55 -126.25 7.39
N ILE A 840 11.52 -125.48 7.87
CA ILE A 840 12.10 -124.30 7.20
C ILE A 840 13.31 -124.71 6.37
N GLN A 841 14.16 -125.58 6.93
CA GLN A 841 15.38 -126.06 6.30
C GLN A 841 15.64 -127.52 6.69
N THR A 842 16.23 -128.27 5.76
CA THR A 842 16.76 -129.61 6.00
C THR A 842 18.24 -129.60 5.62
N VAL A 843 19.11 -130.03 6.52
CA VAL A 843 20.56 -130.13 6.30
C VAL A 843 21.06 -131.52 6.70
N THR A 844 22.37 -131.76 6.59
CA THR A 844 23.04 -132.96 7.07
C THR A 844 24.25 -132.60 7.94
N ASN A 845 24.80 -133.57 8.68
CA ASN A 845 26.09 -133.37 9.36
C ASN A 845 27.24 -133.36 8.35
N ASN A 846 28.31 -132.62 8.64
CA ASN A 846 29.58 -132.76 7.92
C ASN A 846 30.45 -133.89 8.52
N ALA A 847 31.60 -134.18 7.92
CA ALA A 847 32.55 -135.20 8.35
C ALA A 847 33.12 -135.03 9.78
N GLN A 848 33.02 -133.85 10.39
CA GLN A 848 33.40 -133.58 11.78
C GLN A 848 32.19 -133.60 12.74
N GLY A 849 30.98 -133.82 12.23
CA GLY A 849 29.73 -133.80 12.99
C GLY A 849 29.00 -132.45 13.01
N ASN A 850 29.53 -131.39 12.41
CA ASN A 850 28.89 -130.08 12.46
C ASN A 850 27.59 -130.05 11.63
N ILE A 851 26.52 -129.52 12.23
CA ILE A 851 25.22 -129.25 11.63
C ILE A 851 25.09 -127.73 11.55
N SER A 852 24.94 -127.16 10.35
CA SER A 852 24.90 -125.72 10.13
C SER A 852 23.72 -125.35 9.24
N PHE A 853 22.78 -124.56 9.77
CA PHE A 853 21.67 -124.01 9.01
C PHE A 853 22.03 -122.65 8.38
N GLU A 854 21.34 -122.30 7.29
CA GLU A 854 21.43 -120.98 6.66
C GLU A 854 20.74 -119.91 7.51
N ASN A 855 21.14 -118.65 7.30
CA ASN A 855 20.64 -117.52 8.09
C ASN A 855 19.12 -117.30 7.90
N ILE A 856 18.38 -117.28 9.00
CA ILE A 856 17.01 -116.77 9.03
C ILE A 856 17.05 -115.24 9.12
N VAL A 857 16.25 -114.58 8.29
CA VAL A 857 16.14 -113.11 8.19
C VAL A 857 14.88 -112.64 8.94
N TYR A 858 14.99 -111.56 9.69
CA TYR A 858 13.90 -110.99 10.48
C TYR A 858 13.63 -109.54 10.05
N ASP A 859 12.45 -109.30 9.51
CA ASP A 859 12.00 -107.99 9.02
C ASP A 859 11.25 -107.16 10.08
N LYS A 860 11.01 -107.74 11.26
CA LYS A 860 10.26 -107.12 12.38
C LYS A 860 10.91 -107.46 13.72
N PRO A 861 10.78 -106.58 14.74
CA PRO A 861 11.10 -106.94 16.12
C PRO A 861 10.06 -107.92 16.68
N GLY A 862 10.48 -108.80 17.58
CA GLY A 862 9.63 -109.86 18.15
C GLY A 862 10.43 -110.98 18.82
N VAL A 863 9.72 -111.99 19.32
CA VAL A 863 10.32 -113.22 19.83
C VAL A 863 9.86 -114.39 18.96
N TYR A 864 10.83 -115.17 18.48
CA TYR A 864 10.64 -116.27 17.54
C TYR A 864 11.18 -117.56 18.16
N TYR A 865 10.55 -118.69 17.86
CA TYR A 865 10.93 -120.00 18.39
C TYR A 865 11.15 -121.00 17.26
N TYR A 866 12.14 -121.87 17.45
CA TYR A 866 12.52 -122.89 16.47
C TYR A 866 12.84 -124.22 17.17
N THR A 867 12.62 -125.34 16.49
CA THR A 867 13.13 -126.65 16.92
C THR A 867 14.05 -127.25 15.88
N VAL A 868 15.05 -128.01 16.32
CA VAL A 868 15.85 -128.89 15.46
C VAL A 868 15.67 -130.32 15.93
N GLU A 869 15.43 -131.22 14.97
CA GLU A 869 15.19 -132.65 15.19
C GLU A 869 16.00 -133.48 14.18
N GLU A 870 16.49 -134.64 14.60
CA GLU A 870 17.09 -135.62 13.68
C GLU A 870 16.01 -136.33 12.86
N VAL A 871 16.22 -136.45 11.56
CA VAL A 871 15.38 -137.23 10.65
C VAL A 871 15.80 -138.70 10.78
N LYS A 872 15.03 -139.46 11.56
CA LYS A 872 15.25 -140.89 11.78
C LYS A 872 15.29 -141.66 10.45
N GLY A 873 16.42 -142.32 10.21
CA GLY A 873 16.62 -143.19 9.05
C GLY A 873 16.16 -144.64 9.27
N ASN A 874 16.46 -145.49 8.29
CA ASN A 874 16.02 -146.89 8.24
C ASN A 874 17.14 -147.91 8.57
N GLU A 875 18.29 -147.47 9.08
CA GLU A 875 19.40 -148.36 9.42
C GLU A 875 19.11 -149.15 10.71
N ALA A 876 18.87 -150.47 10.57
CA ALA A 876 18.55 -151.35 11.71
C ALA A 876 19.69 -151.46 12.75
N ASP A 877 20.93 -151.21 12.32
CA ASP A 877 22.13 -151.22 13.17
C ASP A 877 22.37 -149.88 13.89
N VAL A 878 21.54 -148.84 13.68
CA VAL A 878 21.72 -147.50 14.28
C VAL A 878 20.61 -147.19 15.28
N VAL A 879 21.02 -146.92 16.52
CA VAL A 879 20.17 -146.25 17.51
C VAL A 879 20.28 -144.75 17.27
N TYR A 880 19.20 -144.17 16.76
CA TYR A 880 19.02 -142.74 16.53
C TYR A 880 18.66 -142.00 17.83
N ASP A 881 19.05 -140.73 17.90
CA ASP A 881 18.66 -139.84 18.99
C ASP A 881 17.17 -139.48 18.90
N ASN A 882 16.58 -139.06 20.02
CA ASN A 882 15.24 -138.50 20.12
C ASN A 882 15.27 -137.06 20.69
N MET A 883 16.44 -136.43 20.79
CA MET A 883 16.60 -135.03 21.18
C MET A 883 15.76 -134.11 20.28
N VAL A 884 15.17 -133.08 20.90
CA VAL A 884 14.55 -131.95 20.22
C VAL A 884 15.20 -130.68 20.76
N ALA A 885 16.21 -130.18 20.06
CA ALA A 885 16.88 -128.93 20.39
C ALA A 885 15.92 -127.76 20.16
N LYS A 886 15.84 -126.80 21.09
CA LYS A 886 14.89 -125.68 21.04
C LYS A 886 15.61 -124.34 21.16
N PHE A 887 15.43 -123.48 20.17
CA PHE A 887 16.02 -122.15 20.13
C PHE A 887 14.95 -121.08 20.31
N GLN A 888 15.34 -119.98 20.96
CA GLN A 888 14.55 -118.75 21.00
C GLN A 888 15.40 -117.62 20.40
N VAL A 889 14.85 -116.86 19.45
CA VAL A 889 15.49 -115.67 18.88
C VAL A 889 14.69 -114.45 19.28
N THR A 890 15.34 -113.50 19.97
CA THR A 890 14.75 -112.22 20.34
C THR A 890 15.29 -111.14 19.44
N VAL A 891 14.41 -110.47 18.69
CA VAL A 891 14.75 -109.42 17.73
C VAL A 891 14.30 -108.08 18.29
N THR A 892 15.25 -107.18 18.52
CA THR A 892 15.02 -105.84 19.05
C THR A 892 15.35 -104.77 18.01
N LYS A 893 14.70 -103.61 18.10
CA LYS A 893 14.98 -102.45 17.24
C LYS A 893 15.91 -101.49 17.98
N THR A 894 17.05 -101.17 17.36
CA THR A 894 17.97 -100.13 17.79
C THR A 894 17.77 -98.91 16.90
N VAL A 895 17.54 -97.74 17.51
CA VAL A 895 17.44 -96.47 16.79
C VAL A 895 18.84 -95.97 16.44
N GLY A 896 19.10 -95.74 15.15
CA GLY A 896 20.32 -95.08 14.66
C GLY A 896 20.03 -93.67 14.15
N GLU A 897 21.07 -92.92 13.80
CA GLU A 897 20.95 -91.54 13.32
C GLU A 897 20.27 -91.44 11.94
N LYS A 898 20.68 -92.32 11.00
CA LYS A 898 20.19 -92.33 9.61
C LYS A 898 19.18 -93.44 9.33
N GLU A 899 19.40 -94.60 9.94
CA GLU A 899 18.62 -95.83 9.74
C GLU A 899 18.39 -96.50 11.09
N ASN A 900 17.32 -97.27 11.19
CA ASN A 900 17.05 -98.15 12.32
C ASN A 900 17.58 -99.55 12.03
N LEU A 901 18.15 -100.21 13.03
CA LEU A 901 18.71 -101.56 12.89
C LEU A 901 17.90 -102.56 13.70
N LEU A 902 17.50 -103.68 13.11
CA LEU A 902 17.05 -104.84 13.87
C LEU A 902 18.26 -105.68 14.29
N VAL A 903 18.30 -106.07 15.57
CA VAL A 903 19.36 -106.88 16.18
C VAL A 903 18.73 -108.15 16.75
N ALA A 904 19.20 -109.31 16.28
CA ALA A 904 18.73 -110.63 16.72
C ALA A 904 19.71 -111.24 17.73
N ALA A 905 19.20 -111.69 18.87
CA ALA A 905 19.94 -112.46 19.87
C ALA A 905 19.38 -113.88 19.95
N VAL A 906 20.23 -114.89 19.78
CA VAL A 906 19.87 -116.32 19.85
C VAL A 906 20.15 -116.86 21.25
N LEU A 907 19.13 -117.44 21.88
CA LEU A 907 19.27 -118.27 23.07
C LEU A 907 19.37 -119.74 22.64
N LEU A 908 20.49 -120.37 23.03
CA LEU A 908 20.79 -121.77 22.74
C LEU A 908 20.00 -122.72 23.68
N PRO A 909 19.67 -123.94 23.24
CA PRO A 909 19.18 -125.01 24.12
C PRO A 909 20.23 -125.47 25.14
N LEU A 910 19.80 -126.22 26.15
CA LEU A 910 20.71 -126.87 27.12
C LEU A 910 21.55 -127.99 26.51
N ASP A 911 21.09 -128.57 25.42
CA ASP A 911 21.79 -129.62 24.67
C ASP A 911 21.79 -129.26 23.18
N THR A 912 22.95 -129.40 22.55
CA THR A 912 23.25 -129.04 21.16
C THR A 912 23.88 -130.21 20.38
N GLU A 913 24.02 -131.40 20.98
CA GLU A 913 24.73 -132.52 20.38
C GLU A 913 23.84 -133.76 20.22
N PHE A 914 23.50 -134.08 18.98
CA PHE A 914 22.73 -135.29 18.68
C PHE A 914 23.62 -136.54 18.80
N ASN A 915 23.19 -137.56 19.53
CA ASN A 915 24.00 -138.71 19.94
C ASN A 915 23.45 -140.07 19.45
N ASN A 916 24.09 -140.66 18.43
CA ASN A 916 23.68 -141.97 17.87
C ASN A 916 24.69 -143.07 18.25
N SER A 917 24.23 -144.33 18.21
CA SER A 917 25.08 -145.51 18.47
C SER A 917 24.90 -146.58 17.40
N TYR A 918 26.01 -147.02 16.81
CA TYR A 918 26.07 -148.15 15.87
C TYR A 918 26.27 -149.48 16.62
N ILE A 919 25.48 -150.51 16.27
CA ILE A 919 25.52 -151.85 16.86
C ILE A 919 26.20 -152.82 15.88
N PRO A 920 27.42 -153.32 16.18
CA PRO A 920 28.11 -154.26 15.28
C PRO A 920 27.49 -155.66 15.30
N PRO A 921 27.42 -156.37 14.15
CA PRO A 921 26.78 -157.68 14.04
C PRO A 921 27.57 -158.80 14.75
N LYS A 922 26.84 -159.77 15.31
CA LYS A 922 27.36 -160.81 16.20
C LYS A 922 27.83 -162.09 15.46
N PRO A 923 29.04 -162.63 15.73
CA PRO A 923 29.51 -163.88 15.12
C PRO A 923 28.75 -165.15 15.58
N PRO A 924 28.66 -166.21 14.74
CA PRO A 924 27.98 -167.46 15.06
C PRO A 924 28.84 -168.43 15.90
N THR A 925 28.21 -169.32 16.68
CA THR A 925 28.89 -170.38 17.47
C THR A 925 27.98 -171.61 17.72
N PRO A 926 28.53 -172.83 17.92
CA PRO A 926 27.79 -174.12 17.95
C PRO A 926 27.31 -174.55 19.38
N PRO A 927 26.61 -175.69 19.58
CA PRO A 927 25.58 -175.82 20.62
C PRO A 927 25.98 -176.35 22.02
N THR A 928 25.10 -176.02 22.99
CA THR A 928 24.87 -176.47 24.39
C THR A 928 24.55 -177.97 24.55
N PRO A 929 24.42 -178.61 25.77
CA PRO A 929 24.12 -178.09 27.15
C PRO A 929 25.02 -178.75 28.26
N PRO A 930 24.65 -179.00 29.57
CA PRO A 930 23.54 -178.60 30.46
C PRO A 930 23.90 -178.19 31.94
N SER A 931 22.88 -177.89 32.78
CA SER A 931 22.82 -177.90 34.29
C SER A 931 23.62 -176.83 35.09
N VAL A 932 23.06 -175.92 35.94
CA VAL A 932 22.17 -176.01 37.15
C VAL A 932 22.91 -176.62 38.37
N PRO A 933 22.84 -176.09 39.65
CA PRO A 933 21.93 -175.12 40.33
C PRO A 933 22.65 -173.77 40.73
N PRO A 934 22.41 -172.95 41.81
CA PRO A 934 21.53 -172.95 43.01
C PRO A 934 20.84 -171.57 43.40
N THR A 935 20.65 -171.28 44.71
CA THR A 935 19.85 -170.20 45.40
C THR A 935 20.37 -169.96 46.85
N PRO A 936 19.83 -169.11 47.79
CA PRO A 936 19.02 -167.84 47.78
C PRO A 936 19.63 -166.75 48.77
N PRO A 937 18.89 -165.98 49.65
CA PRO A 937 17.94 -164.84 49.50
C PRO A 937 18.30 -163.51 50.26
N VAL A 938 17.46 -162.44 50.17
CA VAL A 938 17.41 -161.28 51.13
C VAL A 938 15.99 -160.62 51.21
N VAL A 939 15.79 -159.47 51.91
CA VAL A 939 14.46 -158.95 52.40
C VAL A 939 14.26 -157.39 52.31
N PRO A 940 13.00 -156.83 52.31
CA PRO A 940 12.64 -155.41 52.10
C PRO A 940 12.21 -154.61 53.38
N PRO A 941 11.67 -153.36 53.31
CA PRO A 941 10.19 -153.15 53.32
C PRO A 941 9.64 -151.92 52.49
N THR A 942 8.59 -151.20 52.97
CA THR A 942 7.43 -150.64 52.21
C THR A 942 7.19 -149.08 52.22
N PRO A 943 6.19 -148.52 51.47
CA PRO A 943 6.02 -147.06 51.18
C PRO A 943 4.92 -146.32 52.00
N PRO A 944 4.60 -145.03 51.71
CA PRO A 944 3.24 -144.68 51.21
C PRO A 944 3.11 -143.48 50.22
N THR A 945 1.87 -143.24 49.75
CA THR A 945 1.30 -142.12 48.92
C THR A 945 0.89 -140.88 49.77
N PRO A 946 0.32 -139.73 49.28
CA PRO A 946 -0.29 -139.34 47.97
C PRO A 946 0.41 -138.05 47.37
N PRO A 947 -0.16 -136.98 46.72
CA PRO A 947 -1.53 -136.58 46.29
C PRO A 947 -1.66 -135.96 44.86
N THR A 948 -2.73 -135.17 44.60
CA THR A 948 -3.14 -134.40 43.37
C THR A 948 -4.37 -133.52 43.75
N PRO A 949 -5.08 -132.76 42.89
CA PRO A 949 -4.85 -132.10 41.57
C PRO A 949 -5.06 -130.55 41.75
N PRO A 950 -5.83 -129.74 40.97
CA PRO A 950 -6.25 -129.68 39.54
C PRO A 950 -5.93 -128.31 38.85
N MET A 951 -6.16 -127.94 37.58
CA MET A 951 -6.49 -128.50 36.25
C MET A 951 -6.55 -127.31 35.25
N THR A 952 -6.39 -127.57 33.96
CA THR A 952 -6.78 -126.70 32.81
C THR A 952 -8.32 -126.75 32.57
N PRO A 953 -9.00 -125.84 31.81
CA PRO A 953 -8.80 -125.49 30.36
C PRO A 953 -8.97 -123.96 30.05
N LYS A 954 -8.79 -123.36 28.85
CA LYS A 954 -8.95 -123.72 27.41
C LYS A 954 -10.44 -123.82 26.95
N PRO A 955 -10.84 -123.58 25.68
CA PRO A 955 -10.44 -122.62 24.62
C PRO A 955 -11.58 -121.63 24.21
N ALA A 956 -11.37 -120.73 23.23
CA ALA A 956 -12.10 -120.70 21.93
C ALA A 956 -12.04 -119.37 21.12
N LYS A 957 -11.75 -119.49 19.82
CA LYS A 957 -12.17 -118.61 18.68
C LYS A 957 -13.46 -119.25 18.06
N PRO A 958 -14.25 -118.67 17.10
CA PRO A 958 -13.85 -117.69 16.07
C PRO A 958 -14.91 -116.65 15.52
N VAL A 959 -14.43 -115.66 14.75
CA VAL A 959 -14.96 -115.17 13.41
C VAL A 959 -16.29 -114.36 13.23
N GLN A 960 -16.11 -113.16 12.61
CA GLN A 960 -16.93 -112.36 11.64
C GLN A 960 -18.33 -111.72 11.91
N SER A 961 -18.29 -110.36 11.97
CA SER A 961 -18.91 -109.41 11.01
C SER A 961 -20.34 -108.81 11.15
N SER A 962 -20.42 -107.53 10.72
CA SER A 962 -21.56 -106.73 10.24
C SER A 962 -22.43 -105.85 11.20
N GLU A 963 -22.48 -104.56 10.82
CA GLU A 963 -23.56 -103.54 10.92
C GLU A 963 -24.14 -102.98 12.25
N LYS A 964 -24.04 -101.63 12.34
CA LYS A 964 -25.01 -100.60 12.83
C LYS A 964 -25.48 -100.51 14.31
N SER A 965 -25.35 -99.26 14.80
CA SER A 965 -26.30 -98.47 15.64
C SER A 965 -26.76 -99.05 16.99
N GLY A 966 -26.72 -98.34 18.12
CA GLY A 966 -26.72 -96.89 18.35
C GLY A 966 -27.76 -96.57 19.46
N PRO A 967 -28.20 -95.31 19.70
CA PRO A 967 -27.84 -94.04 19.03
C PRO A 967 -26.53 -93.41 19.59
N GLN A 968 -26.38 -92.24 20.27
CA GLN A 968 -27.29 -91.16 20.71
C GLN A 968 -26.53 -89.81 20.94
N LEU A 969 -27.07 -88.94 21.82
CA LEU A 969 -27.04 -87.46 21.80
C LEU A 969 -27.00 -86.93 23.26
N PRO A 970 -26.74 -85.62 23.55
CA PRO A 970 -26.58 -84.48 22.62
C PRO A 970 -25.19 -83.79 22.69
N GLU A 971 -24.70 -83.00 21.73
CA GLU A 971 -25.29 -81.90 20.91
C GLU A 971 -25.59 -80.61 21.74
N THR A 972 -25.55 -79.38 21.21
CA THR A 972 -25.64 -78.81 19.83
C THR A 972 -24.51 -77.76 19.59
N GLY A 973 -24.38 -76.98 18.49
CA GLY A 973 -25.10 -76.79 17.21
C GLY A 973 -24.53 -75.60 16.41
N GLN A 974 -24.89 -75.42 15.12
CA GLN A 974 -24.28 -74.43 14.21
C GLN A 974 -25.23 -73.34 13.65
N ALA A 975 -24.63 -72.17 13.35
CA ALA A 975 -24.78 -71.30 12.15
C ALA A 975 -26.14 -70.70 11.67
N ASN A 976 -26.05 -69.39 11.35
CA ASN A 976 -26.76 -68.64 10.28
C ASN A 976 -28.32 -68.48 10.38
N ASP A 977 -29.00 -67.55 9.68
CA ASP A 977 -28.64 -66.59 8.62
C ASP A 977 -29.52 -65.31 8.60
N THR A 978 -29.09 -64.28 7.85
CA THR A 978 -29.79 -63.15 7.16
C THR A 978 -31.00 -62.34 7.73
N ALA A 979 -30.90 -61.02 7.47
CA ALA A 979 -31.94 -60.10 6.95
C ALA A 979 -32.82 -59.21 7.89
N LEU A 980 -33.19 -58.05 7.30
CA LEU A 980 -33.91 -56.87 7.80
C LEU A 980 -35.29 -57.13 8.43
N LEU A 981 -35.67 -56.30 9.42
CA LEU A 981 -36.80 -55.35 9.31
C LEU A 981 -36.81 -54.32 10.48
N ALA A 982 -37.81 -53.42 10.52
CA ALA A 982 -37.80 -52.19 11.35
C ALA A 982 -39.08 -52.01 12.22
N LEU A 983 -39.08 -50.93 13.03
CA LEU A 983 -40.23 -50.27 13.70
C LEU A 983 -40.84 -50.91 14.96
N GLY A 984 -40.30 -50.54 16.14
CA GLY A 984 -40.88 -49.45 16.95
C GLY A 984 -41.94 -49.74 18.05
N VAL A 985 -42.29 -48.66 18.78
CA VAL A 985 -43.37 -48.50 19.79
C VAL A 985 -43.09 -49.13 21.19
N ALA A 986 -43.41 -48.54 22.36
CA ALA A 986 -43.51 -47.14 22.85
C ALA A 986 -43.73 -47.13 24.40
N ALA A 987 -43.80 -45.93 25.00
CA ALA A 987 -44.47 -45.59 26.27
C ALA A 987 -43.71 -45.92 27.60
N GLU A 988 -43.79 -45.13 28.70
CA GLU A 988 -44.45 -43.81 28.89
C GLU A 988 -43.93 -43.00 30.12
N MET A 989 -44.43 -41.75 30.27
CA MET A 989 -44.35 -40.81 31.41
C MET A 989 -42.96 -40.19 31.73
N ALA A 990 -42.75 -38.88 31.89
CA ALA A 990 -43.54 -37.64 31.71
C ALA A 990 -42.54 -36.42 31.70
N ALA A 991 -42.83 -35.10 31.76
CA ALA A 991 -44.06 -34.30 31.94
C ALA A 991 -43.90 -32.82 31.45
N VAL A 992 -45.02 -32.17 31.06
CA VAL A 992 -45.57 -30.87 31.58
C VAL A 992 -44.58 -29.84 32.20
N MET A 993 -44.49 -28.55 31.83
CA MET A 993 -45.12 -27.61 30.85
C MET A 993 -44.16 -26.38 30.69
N GLY A 994 -44.20 -25.53 29.67
CA GLY A 994 -44.98 -25.51 28.41
C GLY A 994 -45.06 -24.10 27.78
N VAL A 995 -45.53 -24.02 26.52
CA VAL A 995 -46.17 -22.85 25.83
C VAL A 995 -45.31 -21.57 25.61
N ALA A 996 -45.18 -20.94 24.43
CA ALA A 996 -45.38 -21.20 22.99
C ALA A 996 -44.72 -20.00 22.23
N TYR A 997 -44.71 -19.78 20.89
CA TYR A 997 -45.30 -20.41 19.69
C TYR A 997 -44.29 -20.17 18.50
N SER A 998 -44.51 -19.96 17.19
CA SER A 998 -45.71 -19.85 16.31
C SER A 998 -45.45 -20.25 14.84
N HIS A 999 -46.33 -21.12 14.33
CA HIS A 999 -46.84 -21.25 12.95
C HIS A 999 -46.06 -20.82 11.67
N ARG A 1000 -45.84 -21.83 10.81
CA ARG A 1000 -46.08 -21.88 9.33
C ARG A 1000 -45.21 -20.99 8.40
N ARG A 1001 -44.94 -21.36 7.13
CA ARG A 1001 -45.43 -22.46 6.26
C ARG A 1001 -44.36 -22.84 5.21
N ARG A 1002 -44.47 -24.02 4.59
CA ARG A 1002 -43.67 -24.39 3.39
C ARG A 1002 -44.01 -23.47 2.20
N LYS A 1003 -43.01 -23.17 1.35
CA LYS A 1003 -42.98 -23.66 -0.04
C LYS A 1003 -41.63 -23.42 -0.74
N ASP A 1004 -41.32 -24.39 -1.59
CA ASP A 1004 -40.41 -24.47 -2.74
C ASP A 1004 -39.92 -23.13 -3.33
N VAL A 1005 -38.60 -22.90 -3.27
CA VAL A 1005 -37.65 -22.88 -4.41
C VAL A 1005 -36.40 -23.65 -3.97
#